data_AF-A0A6G1J277-F1
#
_entry.id   AF-A0A6G1J277-F1
#
_cell.length_a   1.000
_cell.length_b   1.000
_cell.length_c   1.000
_cell.angle_alpha   90.00
_cell.angle_beta   90.00
_cell.angle_gamma   90.00
#
_symmetry.space_group_name_H-M   'P 1'
#
loop_
_entity.id
_entity.type
_entity.pdbx_description
1 polymer ?
#
loop_
_entity_poly.entity_id
_entity_poly.type
_entity_poly.pdbx_seq_one_letter_code
_entity_poly.pdbx_strand_id
1 'polypeptide(L)'
;MTFVFASLVRPQKTRRSPSSQTASESLSASPRRASNPEDNDPDLRELNACLQTLTDIFPDVQPEVFREMLSSFSPESRVQVVTEQLLKHSEKWVAGRYRMPAEQEEQRLVARKYKYRNVDAQKDTRGAPLAREDKFRSASYKEAAKEALYQEFKGLSHSTIKAVLAEYNWSYTQARPTLLVLSSKSWRTSIANFLMRRKAPSAQDHPLVMWLAPDAKTCRARKPLLVKTSSRELDRELYDTLIVPEMEKQRREQIHKDRELALQWNEEEAEREDEMYDCECCFIPNTLQQMSACNGDGHYICFRCIRHATNAALYDQGWAQNINTELCTLKCIAPMTDGVDDCPGCISFPFVERALLEEKDGADTLQKLSERFSSDALQKSQYPVVHCPFCSYAEVDDLALPGTNLFAALRLRPRPFILASVPLLELLCFQVARVALSLFLLFLSFIVILNCALPHPLTLFSPIHSALRRIHLKRRGLRFQCLSPTCGRASCLSCSTPWHDPHSCYSSQLTSLRLTLERATTDAVKRTCPQCNLGFVKSEGCNKLVCLCGYSMCYVCREGLGRQGYSHFCQHFRTRPGEACTECEKCDLYRVESEERAVKRARENAEREWWEAQGEGGKVGVGLKTEIGKKGIKRGVGGGMAWWGRWSEWDAWVEKVVEAVVV
;
A
#
# COMPACT_ATOMS: atom_id res chain seq x y z
N MET A 1 -39.21 13.92 47.59
CA MET A 1 -38.27 14.33 48.64
C MET A 1 -37.29 13.17 48.85
N THR A 2 -36.26 13.05 48.03
CA THR A 2 -34.87 13.51 48.29
C THR A 2 -34.26 12.88 49.54
N PHE A 3 -33.51 11.79 49.36
CA PHE A 3 -32.45 11.39 50.29
C PHE A 3 -31.14 11.31 49.53
N VAL A 4 -30.26 12.26 49.88
CA VAL A 4 -28.88 12.42 49.46
C VAL A 4 -28.02 11.67 50.48
N PHE A 5 -27.18 10.73 50.06
CA PHE A 5 -26.13 10.20 50.92
C PHE A 5 -24.78 10.79 50.53
N ALA A 6 -24.24 11.54 51.49
CA ALA A 6 -22.96 12.21 51.43
C ALA A 6 -21.79 11.26 51.75
N SER A 7 -20.68 11.57 51.08
CA SER A 7 -19.33 11.03 51.24
C SER A 7 -18.81 11.07 52.68
N LEU A 8 -18.18 9.99 53.14
CA LEU A 8 -17.31 9.97 54.32
C LEU A 8 -16.02 9.18 54.02
N VAL A 9 -15.03 9.89 53.50
CA VAL A 9 -13.62 9.48 53.51
C VAL A 9 -13.05 9.70 54.91
N ARG A 10 -12.46 8.67 55.51
CA ARG A 10 -11.71 8.75 56.78
C ARG A 10 -10.19 8.72 56.49
N PRO A 11 -9.37 9.63 57.04
CA PRO A 11 -7.93 9.65 56.78
C PRO A 11 -7.17 8.65 57.66
N GLN A 12 -6.10 8.04 57.13
CA GLN A 12 -5.20 7.16 57.87
C GLN A 12 -4.14 7.94 58.67
N LYS A 13 -3.95 7.52 59.93
CA LYS A 13 -2.92 7.99 60.88
C LYS A 13 -1.51 7.66 60.41
N THR A 14 -0.62 8.64 60.53
CA THR A 14 0.83 8.50 60.47
C THR A 14 1.37 7.73 61.69
N ARG A 15 2.22 6.73 61.46
CA ARG A 15 3.05 6.12 62.52
C ARG A 15 4.48 5.91 62.03
N ARG A 16 5.43 6.40 62.84
CA ARG A 16 6.88 6.37 62.67
C ARG A 16 7.46 4.94 62.65
N SER A 17 8.56 4.83 61.91
CA SER A 17 9.45 3.68 61.70
C SER A 17 10.08 3.15 62.99
N PRO A 18 10.53 1.87 62.96
CA PRO A 18 11.87 1.57 63.42
C PRO A 18 12.69 0.85 62.34
N SER A 19 13.94 1.28 62.26
CA SER A 19 15.02 0.73 61.46
C SER A 19 15.41 -0.68 61.92
N SER A 20 15.43 -1.64 61.00
CA SER A 20 16.41 -2.73 61.03
C SER A 20 16.72 -3.17 59.61
N GLN A 21 18.00 -3.05 59.26
CA GLN A 21 18.61 -3.51 58.03
C GLN A 21 18.73 -5.04 58.10
N THR A 22 18.39 -5.77 57.04
CA THR A 22 19.37 -6.51 56.20
C THR A 22 18.67 -7.51 55.28
N ALA A 23 19.15 -7.51 54.03
CA ALA A 23 19.25 -8.66 53.13
C ALA A 23 17.96 -9.39 52.68
N SER A 24 17.24 -8.82 51.71
CA SER A 24 16.60 -9.59 50.62
C SER A 24 15.73 -8.70 49.73
N GLU A 25 16.30 -7.77 48.95
CA GLU A 25 15.52 -7.06 47.93
C GLU A 25 16.44 -6.50 46.83
N SER A 26 16.84 -7.37 45.92
CA SER A 26 17.57 -6.97 44.70
C SER A 26 17.24 -7.86 43.50
N LEU A 27 15.97 -8.27 43.34
CA LEU A 27 15.55 -9.07 42.17
C LEU A 27 14.14 -8.70 41.67
N SER A 28 13.81 -7.42 41.59
CA SER A 28 12.59 -6.96 40.90
C SER A 28 12.61 -5.45 40.62
N ALA A 29 13.73 -4.93 40.12
CA ALA A 29 13.74 -3.60 39.52
C ALA A 29 13.56 -3.75 38.00
N SER A 30 12.46 -3.23 37.46
CA SER A 30 12.39 -2.85 36.05
C SER A 30 13.66 -2.05 35.70
N PRO A 31 14.32 -2.31 34.56
CA PRO A 31 15.50 -1.56 34.22
C PRO A 31 15.08 -0.10 34.03
N ARG A 32 15.48 0.78 34.96
CA ARG A 32 15.59 2.22 34.71
C ARG A 32 16.25 2.37 33.34
N ARG A 33 15.69 3.23 32.46
CA ARG A 33 16.26 3.61 31.14
C ARG A 33 17.79 3.72 31.28
N ALA A 34 18.47 2.64 30.94
CA ALA A 34 19.90 2.51 31.12
C ALA A 34 20.54 3.04 29.85
N SER A 35 21.51 3.96 30.03
CA SER A 35 22.30 4.58 28.98
C SER A 35 22.58 3.64 27.81
N ASN A 36 22.43 4.15 26.58
CA ASN A 36 22.79 3.40 25.40
C ASN A 36 24.29 3.12 25.47
N PRO A 37 24.75 1.86 25.28
CA PRO A 37 26.18 1.57 25.26
C PRO A 37 26.92 2.22 24.08
N GLU A 38 26.19 2.81 23.10
CA GLU A 38 26.73 3.76 22.11
C GLU A 38 27.43 4.97 22.76
N ASP A 39 27.11 5.32 24.01
CA ASP A 39 27.77 6.41 24.74
C ASP A 39 29.20 6.06 25.22
N ASN A 40 29.62 4.79 25.16
CA ASN A 40 30.94 4.37 25.65
C ASN A 40 32.03 4.31 24.57
N ASP A 41 31.68 4.41 23.29
CA ASP A 41 32.63 4.34 22.16
C ASP A 41 32.31 5.42 21.10
N PRO A 42 33.04 6.55 21.08
CA PRO A 42 32.74 7.67 20.21
C PRO A 42 32.89 7.37 18.71
N ASP A 43 33.81 6.46 18.31
CA ASP A 43 34.03 6.11 16.90
C ASP A 43 32.86 5.26 16.35
N LEU A 44 32.31 4.35 17.16
CA LEU A 44 31.12 3.59 16.76
C LEU A 44 29.89 4.49 16.57
N ARG A 45 29.74 5.53 17.40
CA ARG A 45 28.65 6.50 17.28
C ARG A 45 28.79 7.31 16.00
N GLU A 46 30.00 7.75 15.69
CA GLU A 46 30.30 8.48 14.45
C GLU A 46 30.05 7.61 13.21
N LEU A 47 30.54 6.37 13.19
CA LEU A 47 30.32 5.42 12.09
C LEU A 47 28.84 5.17 11.83
N ASN A 48 28.06 4.97 12.89
CA ASN A 48 26.62 4.73 12.78
C ASN A 48 25.85 6.00 12.34
N ALA A 49 26.30 7.19 12.75
CA ALA A 49 25.75 8.44 12.27
C ALA A 49 26.03 8.63 10.77
N CYS A 50 27.27 8.41 10.32
CA CYS A 50 27.63 8.46 8.90
C CYS A 50 26.83 7.46 8.06
N LEU A 51 26.65 6.23 8.57
CA LEU A 51 25.88 5.19 7.89
C LEU A 51 24.40 5.58 7.71
N GLN A 52 23.80 6.21 8.73
CA GLN A 52 22.44 6.74 8.64
C GLN A 52 22.36 7.86 7.60
N THR A 53 23.27 8.83 7.65
CA THR A 53 23.30 9.95 6.69
C THR A 53 23.43 9.47 5.25
N LEU A 54 24.31 8.51 4.98
CA LEU A 54 24.47 7.95 3.62
C LEU A 54 23.23 7.19 3.14
N THR A 55 22.56 6.49 4.05
CA THR A 55 21.29 5.81 3.75
C THR A 55 20.17 6.80 3.43
N ASP A 56 20.14 7.95 4.12
CA ASP A 56 19.16 9.00 3.88
C ASP A 56 19.40 9.72 2.54
N ILE A 57 20.67 9.92 2.15
CA ILE A 57 21.06 10.54 0.87
C ILE A 57 20.80 9.60 -0.30
N PHE A 58 21.09 8.29 -0.13
CA PHE A 58 21.00 7.28 -1.17
C PHE A 58 20.04 6.13 -0.75
N PRO A 59 18.72 6.39 -0.74
CA PRO A 59 17.73 5.44 -0.25
C PRO A 59 17.61 4.16 -1.09
N ASP A 60 18.13 4.17 -2.32
CA ASP A 60 18.08 3.04 -3.25
C ASP A 60 19.23 2.04 -3.06
N VAL A 61 20.22 2.32 -2.21
CA VAL A 61 21.40 1.46 -2.04
C VAL A 61 21.32 0.66 -0.73
N GLN A 62 21.76 -0.59 -0.78
CA GLN A 62 21.81 -1.47 0.39
C GLN A 62 22.80 -0.96 1.45
N PRO A 63 22.45 -1.00 2.76
CA PRO A 63 23.31 -0.46 3.82
C PRO A 63 24.62 -1.26 3.98
N GLU A 64 24.68 -2.52 3.52
CA GLU A 64 25.90 -3.32 3.42
C GLU A 64 27.01 -2.59 2.66
N VAL A 65 26.66 -1.95 1.53
CA VAL A 65 27.61 -1.25 0.65
C VAL A 65 28.27 -0.10 1.40
N PHE A 66 27.48 0.67 2.15
CA PHE A 66 27.99 1.78 2.95
C PHE A 66 28.87 1.29 4.09
N ARG A 67 28.56 0.15 4.73
CA ARG A 67 29.42 -0.43 5.76
C ARG A 67 30.79 -0.83 5.21
N GLU A 68 30.82 -1.46 4.03
CA GLU A 68 32.07 -1.81 3.35
C GLU A 68 32.90 -0.55 3.03
N MET A 69 32.26 0.47 2.43
CA MET A 69 32.92 1.71 2.06
C MET A 69 33.45 2.45 3.29
N LEU A 70 32.63 2.65 4.33
CA LEU A 70 33.02 3.32 5.58
C LEU A 70 34.15 2.59 6.32
N SER A 71 34.26 1.26 6.18
CA SER A 71 35.37 0.49 6.75
C SER A 71 36.67 0.59 5.96
N SER A 72 36.60 0.94 4.66
CA SER A 72 37.74 0.99 3.75
C SER A 72 38.41 2.36 3.65
N PHE A 73 37.66 3.44 3.91
CA PHE A 73 38.15 4.82 3.78
C PHE A 73 38.64 5.41 5.11
N SER A 74 39.57 6.37 5.03
CA SER A 74 40.17 7.06 6.18
C SER A 74 39.14 7.86 6.98
N PRO A 75 39.41 8.16 8.28
CA PRO A 75 38.47 8.82 9.18
C PRO A 75 38.13 10.27 8.78
N GLU A 76 38.95 10.92 7.96
CA GLU A 76 38.70 12.31 7.53
C GLU A 76 37.60 12.36 6.47
N SER A 77 36.48 13.04 6.78
CA SER A 77 35.42 13.38 5.80
C SER A 77 34.74 12.13 5.18
N ARG A 78 34.49 11.10 6.00
CA ARG A 78 33.94 9.78 5.59
C ARG A 78 32.70 9.90 4.68
N VAL A 79 31.74 10.76 5.02
CA VAL A 79 30.50 10.91 4.24
C VAL A 79 30.77 11.52 2.87
N GLN A 80 31.60 12.57 2.80
CA GLN A 80 31.92 13.28 1.57
C GLN A 80 32.68 12.38 0.60
N VAL A 81 33.70 11.66 1.09
CA VAL A 81 34.52 10.74 0.27
C VAL A 81 33.67 9.59 -0.27
N VAL A 82 32.83 8.98 0.56
CA VAL A 82 31.93 7.89 0.13
C VAL A 82 30.92 8.40 -0.89
N THR A 83 30.34 9.59 -0.69
CA THR A 83 29.40 10.21 -1.62
C THR A 83 30.06 10.48 -2.97
N GLU A 84 31.27 11.04 -3.00
CA GLU A 84 31.99 11.32 -4.24
C GLU A 84 32.37 10.04 -5.00
N GLN A 85 32.83 9.02 -4.29
CA GLN A 85 33.17 7.73 -4.88
C GLN A 85 31.94 7.00 -5.42
N LEU A 86 30.80 7.09 -4.73
CA LEU A 86 29.55 6.50 -5.20
C LEU A 86 29.02 7.22 -6.45
N LEU A 87 29.14 8.55 -6.52
CA LEU A 87 28.74 9.31 -7.71
C LEU A 87 29.65 9.05 -8.92
N LYS A 88 30.96 8.86 -8.71
CA LYS A 88 31.93 8.60 -9.80
C LYS A 88 31.95 7.14 -10.25
N HIS A 89 31.77 6.19 -9.33
CA HIS A 89 31.97 4.76 -9.56
C HIS A 89 30.82 3.90 -8.97
N SER A 90 29.57 4.32 -9.16
CA SER A 90 28.38 3.64 -8.64
C SER A 90 28.31 2.16 -9.03
N GLU A 91 28.59 1.83 -10.29
CA GLU A 91 28.50 0.45 -10.81
C GLU A 91 29.49 -0.50 -10.12
N LYS A 92 30.69 -0.02 -9.81
CA LYS A 92 31.76 -0.81 -9.18
C LYS A 92 31.42 -1.15 -7.73
N TRP A 93 30.91 -0.18 -6.98
CA TRP A 93 30.67 -0.33 -5.54
C TRP A 93 29.31 -0.94 -5.23
N VAL A 94 28.26 -0.54 -5.95
CA VAL A 94 26.91 -1.06 -5.74
C VAL A 94 26.78 -2.46 -6.33
N ALA A 95 27.39 -2.75 -7.49
CA ALA A 95 27.44 -4.09 -8.09
C ALA A 95 26.08 -4.85 -8.09
N GLY A 96 24.97 -4.12 -8.29
CA GLY A 96 23.60 -4.68 -8.27
C GLY A 96 22.93 -4.77 -6.90
N ARG A 97 23.58 -4.35 -5.81
CA ARG A 97 23.06 -4.29 -4.43
C ARG A 97 22.17 -3.06 -4.19
N TYR A 98 21.11 -2.96 -4.98
CA TYR A 98 20.09 -1.94 -4.80
C TYR A 98 18.95 -2.44 -3.89
N ARG A 99 18.36 -1.53 -3.10
CA ARG A 99 17.10 -1.76 -2.40
C ARG A 99 15.98 -1.72 -3.44
N MET A 100 15.28 -2.82 -3.60
CA MET A 100 14.17 -2.92 -4.56
C MET A 100 13.03 -1.96 -4.15
N PRO A 101 12.37 -1.29 -5.09
CA PRO A 101 11.18 -0.49 -4.79
C PRO A 101 10.06 -1.38 -4.22
N ALA A 102 9.35 -0.93 -3.18
CA ALA A 102 8.25 -1.66 -2.54
C ALA A 102 7.21 -2.23 -3.51
N GLU A 103 6.96 -1.60 -4.67
CA GLU A 103 6.06 -2.13 -5.70
C GLU A 103 6.58 -3.41 -6.39
N GLN A 104 7.88 -3.54 -6.63
CA GLN A 104 8.46 -4.76 -7.20
C GLN A 104 8.55 -5.87 -6.16
N GLU A 105 8.70 -5.51 -4.88
CA GLU A 105 8.56 -6.40 -3.74
C GLU A 105 7.11 -6.90 -3.63
N GLU A 106 6.11 -6.00 -3.60
CA GLU A 106 4.68 -6.33 -3.53
C GLU A 106 4.22 -7.12 -4.77
N GLN A 107 4.61 -6.74 -6.00
CA GLN A 107 4.31 -7.51 -7.21
C GLN A 107 4.97 -8.90 -7.19
N ARG A 108 6.18 -9.04 -6.64
CA ARG A 108 6.82 -10.34 -6.43
C ARG A 108 6.16 -11.14 -5.31
N LEU A 109 5.67 -10.50 -4.24
CA LEU A 109 4.97 -11.16 -3.13
C LEU A 109 3.57 -11.63 -3.57
N VAL A 110 2.85 -10.83 -4.35
CA VAL A 110 1.58 -11.21 -5.00
C VAL A 110 1.81 -12.34 -6.01
N ALA A 111 2.90 -12.29 -6.80
CA ALA A 111 3.27 -13.38 -7.69
C ALA A 111 3.75 -14.65 -6.95
N ARG A 112 4.38 -14.51 -5.77
CA ARG A 112 4.84 -15.61 -4.91
C ARG A 112 3.75 -16.18 -4.02
N LYS A 113 2.57 -15.53 -3.91
CA LYS A 113 1.39 -16.10 -3.23
C LYS A 113 0.92 -17.42 -3.87
N TYR A 114 1.36 -17.72 -5.09
CA TYR A 114 1.29 -19.05 -5.72
C TYR A 114 2.66 -19.77 -5.77
N LYS A 115 3.29 -20.03 -4.61
CA LYS A 115 4.17 -21.21 -4.38
C LYS A 115 4.76 -21.17 -2.97
N TYR A 116 4.64 -22.30 -2.28
CA TYR A 116 5.27 -22.66 -1.00
C TYR A 116 6.70 -22.09 -0.83
N ARG A 117 6.85 -20.94 -0.14
CA ARG A 117 8.00 -20.54 0.69
C ARG A 117 7.71 -19.20 1.37
N ASN A 118 7.38 -19.21 2.67
CA ASN A 118 7.41 -17.99 3.49
C ASN A 118 8.88 -17.67 3.79
N VAL A 119 9.40 -16.61 3.17
CA VAL A 119 10.59 -15.89 3.64
C VAL A 119 10.05 -14.55 4.10
N ASP A 120 10.32 -14.17 5.35
CA ASP A 120 9.88 -12.89 5.90
C ASP A 120 10.24 -11.77 4.92
N ALA A 121 9.23 -11.04 4.47
CA ALA A 121 9.39 -9.99 3.48
C ALA A 121 10.26 -8.87 4.06
N GLN A 122 11.35 -8.54 3.36
CA GLN A 122 12.21 -7.43 3.74
C GLN A 122 11.39 -6.14 3.56
N LYS A 123 10.89 -5.58 4.66
CA LYS A 123 10.12 -4.32 4.62
C LYS A 123 10.99 -3.22 4.02
N ASP A 124 10.41 -2.43 3.12
CA ASP A 124 11.07 -1.24 2.59
C ASP A 124 11.33 -0.24 3.74
N THR A 125 12.60 -0.04 4.09
CA THR A 125 13.05 0.80 5.21
C THR A 125 13.45 2.22 4.77
N ARG A 126 13.09 2.64 3.55
CA ARG A 126 13.37 4.01 3.06
C ARG A 126 12.78 5.07 3.99
N GLY A 127 13.63 5.98 4.47
CA GLY A 127 13.24 7.07 5.39
C GLY A 127 12.99 6.66 6.84
N ALA A 128 13.11 5.36 7.17
CA ALA A 128 13.10 4.89 8.56
C ALA A 128 14.52 4.87 9.13
N PRO A 129 14.70 5.07 10.45
CA PRO A 129 15.99 4.86 11.10
C PRO A 129 16.47 3.42 10.86
N LEU A 130 17.76 3.25 10.58
CA LEU A 130 18.35 1.94 10.36
C LEU A 130 18.07 1.01 11.56
N ALA A 131 17.65 -0.21 11.25
CA ALA A 131 17.48 -1.25 12.26
C ALA A 131 18.80 -1.51 12.96
N ARG A 132 18.74 -1.94 14.23
CA ARG A 132 19.95 -2.15 15.04
C ARG A 132 20.88 -3.20 14.44
N GLU A 133 20.32 -4.19 13.76
CA GLU A 133 21.03 -5.21 12.98
C GLU A 133 21.84 -4.67 11.79
N ASP A 134 21.41 -3.56 11.20
CA ASP A 134 22.10 -2.92 10.09
C ASP A 134 23.19 -1.93 10.54
N LYS A 135 23.27 -1.61 11.83
CA LYS A 135 24.30 -0.73 12.40
C LYS A 135 25.61 -1.48 12.64
N PHE A 136 26.72 -0.75 12.74
CA PHE A 136 27.99 -1.29 13.23
C PHE A 136 27.82 -1.77 14.68
N ARG A 137 28.19 -3.03 14.92
CA ARG A 137 28.12 -3.66 16.24
C ARG A 137 29.39 -3.46 17.05
N SER A 138 29.24 -3.34 18.37
CA SER A 138 30.35 -3.19 19.32
C SER A 138 31.28 -4.41 19.34
N ALA A 139 32.56 -4.20 19.65
CA ALA A 139 33.53 -5.30 19.72
C ALA A 139 33.15 -6.34 20.79
N SER A 140 32.64 -5.88 21.94
CA SER A 140 32.16 -6.75 23.02
C SER A 140 30.96 -7.60 22.60
N TYR A 141 30.04 -7.05 21.79
CA TYR A 141 28.94 -7.82 21.21
C TYR A 141 29.43 -8.89 20.24
N LYS A 142 30.33 -8.54 19.30
CA LYS A 142 30.87 -9.49 18.32
C LYS A 142 31.53 -10.69 18.99
N GLU A 143 32.32 -10.44 20.04
CA GLU A 143 32.98 -11.47 20.82
C GLU A 143 31.99 -12.33 21.61
N ALA A 144 31.00 -11.72 22.28
CA ALA A 144 29.97 -12.43 23.01
C ALA A 144 29.09 -13.31 22.10
N ALA A 145 28.68 -12.80 20.94
CA ALA A 145 27.87 -13.52 19.97
C ALA A 145 28.62 -14.71 19.37
N LYS A 146 29.91 -14.52 19.07
CA LYS A 146 30.81 -15.58 18.62
C LYS A 146 30.94 -16.70 19.67
N GLU A 147 31.20 -16.34 20.93
CA GLU A 147 31.35 -17.32 22.01
C GLU A 147 30.05 -18.08 22.26
N ALA A 148 28.91 -17.40 22.28
CA ALA A 148 27.59 -18.02 22.42
C ALA A 148 27.33 -19.06 21.31
N LEU A 149 27.64 -18.73 20.05
CA LEU A 149 27.47 -19.65 18.92
C LEU A 149 28.48 -20.80 18.92
N TYR A 150 29.71 -20.59 19.41
CA TYR A 150 30.67 -21.69 19.61
C TYR A 150 30.20 -22.70 20.65
N GLN A 151 29.59 -22.20 21.72
CA GLN A 151 29.03 -23.05 22.77
C GLN A 151 27.80 -23.82 22.29
N GLU A 152 26.94 -23.21 21.47
CA GLU A 152 25.75 -23.84 20.89
C GLU A 152 26.10 -24.85 19.78
N PHE A 153 26.98 -24.47 18.85
CA PHE A 153 27.31 -25.24 17.65
C PHE A 153 28.69 -25.90 17.70
N LYS A 154 29.00 -26.59 18.80
CA LYS A 154 30.28 -27.32 18.98
C LYS A 154 30.60 -28.36 17.89
N GLY A 155 29.61 -28.73 17.07
CA GLY A 155 29.77 -29.65 15.93
C GLY A 155 30.14 -28.99 14.60
N LEU A 156 30.08 -27.65 14.50
CA LEU A 156 30.51 -26.90 13.33
C LEU A 156 31.92 -26.34 13.54
N SER A 157 32.68 -26.14 12.47
CA SER A 157 34.00 -25.52 12.59
C SER A 157 33.87 -24.04 12.96
N HIS A 158 34.83 -23.55 13.74
CA HIS A 158 34.88 -22.14 14.14
C HIS A 158 34.99 -21.19 12.94
N SER A 159 35.58 -21.64 11.83
CA SER A 159 35.66 -20.88 10.58
C SER A 159 34.29 -20.74 9.89
N THR A 160 33.50 -21.80 9.84
CA THR A 160 32.14 -21.75 9.28
C THR A 160 31.25 -20.80 10.08
N ILE A 161 31.31 -20.86 11.42
CA ILE A 161 30.53 -19.95 12.28
C ILE A 161 30.93 -18.48 12.07
N LYS A 162 32.24 -18.18 11.95
CA LYS A 162 32.72 -16.82 11.65
C LYS A 162 32.27 -16.33 10.28
N ALA A 163 32.28 -17.20 9.26
CA ALA A 163 31.82 -16.83 7.93
C ALA A 163 30.34 -16.43 7.93
N VAL A 164 29.48 -17.24 8.56
CA VAL A 164 28.05 -16.92 8.67
C VAL A 164 27.83 -15.65 9.49
N LEU A 165 28.56 -15.46 10.60
CA LEU A 165 28.48 -14.20 11.35
C LEU A 165 28.89 -12.99 10.50
N ALA A 166 29.91 -13.09 9.65
CA ALA A 166 30.33 -12.00 8.79
C ALA A 166 29.27 -11.66 7.72
N GLU A 167 28.58 -12.66 7.17
CA GLU A 167 27.48 -12.47 6.21
C GLU A 167 26.30 -11.69 6.81
N TYR A 168 25.96 -11.94 8.09
CA TYR A 168 24.84 -11.31 8.78
C TYR A 168 25.24 -10.12 9.69
N ASN A 169 26.32 -9.40 9.35
CA ASN A 169 26.81 -8.24 10.13
C ASN A 169 26.99 -8.53 11.65
N TRP A 170 27.46 -9.74 11.96
CA TRP A 170 27.67 -10.27 13.31
C TRP A 170 26.39 -10.41 14.16
N SER A 171 25.20 -10.32 13.57
CA SER A 171 23.94 -10.52 14.29
C SER A 171 23.79 -11.98 14.75
N TYR A 172 23.61 -12.18 16.06
CA TYR A 172 23.35 -13.50 16.62
C TYR A 172 22.01 -14.06 16.14
N THR A 173 20.94 -13.25 16.20
CA THR A 173 19.57 -13.66 15.91
C THR A 173 19.38 -14.05 14.45
N GLN A 174 19.99 -13.33 13.50
CA GLN A 174 19.92 -13.64 12.08
C GLN A 174 20.84 -14.80 11.66
N ALA A 175 22.02 -14.94 12.29
CA ALA A 175 22.96 -16.01 11.95
C ALA A 175 22.50 -17.40 12.45
N ARG A 176 21.83 -17.47 13.60
CA ARG A 176 21.44 -18.73 14.26
C ARG A 176 20.60 -19.67 13.37
N PRO A 177 19.53 -19.22 12.66
CA PRO A 177 18.76 -20.07 11.76
C PRO A 177 19.60 -20.74 10.67
N THR A 178 20.53 -19.99 10.05
CA THR A 178 21.41 -20.52 9.00
C THR A 178 22.37 -21.57 9.58
N LEU A 179 22.88 -21.36 10.79
CA LEU A 179 23.71 -22.33 11.50
C LEU A 179 22.92 -23.59 11.91
N LEU A 180 21.64 -23.48 12.27
CA LEU A 180 20.76 -24.64 12.50
C LEU A 180 20.59 -25.48 11.22
N VAL A 181 20.37 -24.84 10.06
CA VAL A 181 20.28 -25.54 8.77
C VAL A 181 21.60 -26.22 8.38
N LEU A 182 22.74 -25.57 8.62
CA LEU A 182 24.06 -26.15 8.33
C LEU A 182 24.40 -27.30 9.28
N SER A 183 24.06 -27.19 10.56
CA SER A 183 24.33 -28.23 11.56
C SER A 183 23.48 -29.49 11.36
N SER A 184 22.24 -29.35 10.88
CA SER A 184 21.36 -30.48 10.56
C SER A 184 21.75 -31.23 9.28
N LYS A 185 22.37 -30.56 8.30
CA LYS A 185 22.84 -31.19 7.04
C LYS A 185 24.23 -31.83 7.13
N SER A 186 25.01 -31.53 8.16
CA SER A 186 26.37 -32.03 8.29
C SER A 186 26.38 -33.45 8.84
N TRP A 187 26.75 -34.45 8.04
CA TRP A 187 26.89 -35.84 8.50
C TRP A 187 27.90 -36.02 9.65
N ARG A 188 28.88 -35.09 9.76
CA ARG A 188 29.91 -35.09 10.83
C ARG A 188 29.33 -34.80 12.22
N THR A 189 28.22 -34.08 12.34
CA THR A 189 27.57 -33.80 13.64
C THR A 189 26.79 -35.01 14.15
N SER A 190 26.27 -35.86 13.27
CA SER A 190 25.55 -37.10 13.65
C SER A 190 26.48 -38.13 14.32
N ILE A 191 27.73 -38.24 13.88
CA ILE A 191 28.72 -39.16 14.46
C ILE A 191 29.25 -38.65 15.80
N ALA A 192 29.58 -37.36 15.90
CA ALA A 192 30.08 -36.76 17.14
C ALA A 192 29.01 -36.71 18.24
N ASN A 193 27.74 -36.49 17.90
CA ASN A 193 26.63 -36.49 18.85
C ASN A 193 26.31 -37.91 19.35
N PHE A 194 26.44 -38.92 18.49
CA PHE A 194 26.29 -40.33 18.86
C PHE A 194 27.42 -40.81 19.80
N LEU A 195 28.68 -40.48 19.50
CA LEU A 195 29.83 -40.86 20.33
C LEU A 195 29.91 -40.11 21.67
N MET A 196 29.53 -38.82 21.71
CA MET A 196 29.63 -38.00 22.93
C MET A 196 28.30 -37.80 23.68
N ARG A 197 27.22 -38.51 23.30
CA ARG A 197 25.86 -38.37 23.87
C ARG A 197 25.42 -36.91 24.03
N ARG A 198 25.74 -36.06 23.04
CA ARG A 198 25.41 -34.63 23.09
C ARG A 198 24.03 -34.39 22.49
N LYS A 199 23.23 -33.51 23.12
CA LYS A 199 21.93 -33.10 22.60
C LYS A 199 22.15 -32.23 21.35
N ALA A 200 21.53 -32.59 20.23
CA ALA A 200 21.62 -31.79 19.02
C ALA A 200 20.95 -30.41 19.23
N PRO A 201 21.53 -29.32 18.68
CA PRO A 201 20.92 -28.00 18.77
C PRO A 201 19.55 -28.01 18.08
N SER A 202 18.53 -27.51 18.78
CA SER A 202 17.14 -27.49 18.30
C SER A 202 16.68 -26.06 18.07
N ALA A 203 15.74 -25.88 17.14
CA ALA A 203 15.09 -24.59 16.94
C ALA A 203 14.31 -24.12 18.18
N GLN A 204 13.75 -25.06 18.95
CA GLN A 204 12.91 -24.79 20.13
C GLN A 204 13.70 -24.67 21.45
N ASP A 205 14.88 -25.31 21.55
CA ASP A 205 15.71 -25.26 22.75
C ASP A 205 16.88 -24.28 22.54
N HIS A 206 16.94 -23.24 23.37
CA HIS A 206 18.02 -22.27 23.33
C HIS A 206 18.96 -22.45 24.54
N PRO A 207 20.29 -22.63 24.36
CA PRO A 207 21.21 -22.93 25.46
C PRO A 207 21.32 -21.79 26.48
N LEU A 208 21.09 -20.55 26.05
CA LEU A 208 21.07 -19.38 26.94
C LEU A 208 19.71 -19.13 27.61
N VAL A 209 18.72 -20.01 27.46
CA VAL A 209 17.43 -19.90 28.15
C VAL A 209 17.31 -21.01 29.18
N MET A 210 17.28 -20.62 30.45
CA MET A 210 17.01 -21.50 31.58
C MET A 210 15.55 -21.39 31.97
N TRP A 211 14.92 -22.52 32.28
CA TRP A 211 13.53 -22.53 32.74
C TRP A 211 13.47 -22.82 34.23
N LEU A 212 12.87 -21.90 34.99
CA LEU A 212 12.52 -22.21 36.38
C LEU A 212 11.34 -23.18 36.42
N ALA A 213 11.46 -24.20 37.26
CA ALA A 213 10.37 -25.13 37.53
C ALA A 213 9.14 -24.37 38.09
N PRO A 214 7.91 -24.83 37.78
CA PRO A 214 6.72 -24.27 38.39
C PRO A 214 6.76 -24.47 39.91
N ASP A 215 6.46 -23.43 40.66
CA ASP A 215 6.38 -23.51 42.12
C ASP A 215 4.93 -23.73 42.54
N ALA A 216 4.65 -24.96 42.98
CA ALA A 216 3.32 -25.39 43.40
C ALA A 216 2.80 -24.65 44.64
N LYS A 217 3.69 -24.03 45.45
CA LYS A 217 3.28 -23.28 46.66
C LYS A 217 2.84 -21.86 46.36
N THR A 218 3.38 -21.25 45.31
CA THR A 218 3.07 -19.86 44.92
C THR A 218 2.17 -19.78 43.69
N CYS A 219 1.71 -20.92 43.15
CA CYS A 219 0.96 -21.03 41.89
C CYS A 219 1.64 -20.31 40.72
N ARG A 220 2.98 -20.22 40.72
CA ARG A 220 3.73 -19.54 39.66
C ARG A 220 4.05 -20.51 38.54
N ALA A 221 3.64 -20.15 37.32
CA ALA A 221 3.94 -20.90 36.11
C ALA A 221 5.46 -20.93 35.81
N ARG A 222 5.85 -21.85 34.92
CA ARG A 222 7.23 -22.05 34.46
C ARG A 222 7.75 -20.78 33.77
N LYS A 223 8.75 -20.12 34.36
CA LYS A 223 9.29 -18.85 33.86
C LYS A 223 10.63 -19.03 33.13
N PRO A 224 10.78 -18.53 31.89
CA PRO A 224 12.07 -18.48 31.21
C PRO A 224 12.96 -17.36 31.78
N LEU A 225 14.23 -17.67 31.99
CA LEU A 225 15.29 -16.74 32.40
C LEU A 225 16.45 -16.82 31.41
N LEU A 226 17.02 -15.65 31.09
CA LEU A 226 18.19 -15.57 30.24
C LEU A 226 19.47 -15.78 31.05
N VAL A 227 20.35 -16.65 30.55
CA VAL A 227 21.74 -16.76 31.02
C VAL A 227 22.52 -15.57 30.49
N LYS A 228 23.09 -14.78 31.42
CA LYS A 228 23.83 -13.56 31.06
C LYS A 228 25.11 -13.89 30.29
N THR A 229 25.36 -13.13 29.24
CA THR A 229 26.59 -13.16 28.46
C THR A 229 27.56 -12.07 28.92
N SER A 230 28.74 -12.00 28.29
CA SER A 230 29.73 -10.95 28.55
C SER A 230 29.33 -9.58 27.99
N SER A 231 28.29 -9.51 27.13
CA SER A 231 27.81 -8.25 26.55
C SER A 231 26.38 -7.95 26.95
N ARG A 232 26.18 -6.78 27.58
CA ARG A 232 24.84 -6.26 27.92
C ARG A 232 23.99 -5.98 26.68
N GLU A 233 24.62 -5.69 25.56
CA GLU A 233 23.92 -5.47 24.29
C GLU A 233 23.29 -6.77 23.79
N LEU A 234 24.05 -7.86 23.79
CA LEU A 234 23.56 -9.18 23.40
C LEU A 234 22.49 -9.68 24.37
N ASP A 235 22.68 -9.48 25.67
CA ASP A 235 21.69 -9.86 26.69
C ASP A 235 20.33 -9.18 26.45
N ARG A 236 20.32 -7.89 26.11
CA ARG A 236 19.08 -7.17 25.77
C ARG A 236 18.43 -7.74 24.51
N GLU A 237 19.22 -7.93 23.45
CA GLU A 237 18.74 -8.48 22.18
C GLU A 237 18.10 -9.87 22.36
N LEU A 238 18.76 -10.75 23.12
CA LEU A 238 18.26 -12.09 23.43
C LEU A 238 17.04 -12.06 24.35
N TYR A 239 17.00 -11.16 25.33
CA TYR A 239 15.85 -11.01 26.21
C TYR A 239 14.61 -10.57 25.42
N ASP A 240 14.76 -9.55 24.57
CA ASP A 240 13.67 -9.01 23.76
C ASP A 240 13.20 -10.00 22.68
N THR A 241 14.11 -10.82 22.13
CA THR A 241 13.80 -11.78 21.05
C THR A 241 13.27 -13.12 21.57
N LEU A 242 13.77 -13.62 22.71
CA LEU A 242 13.47 -14.98 23.18
C LEU A 242 12.55 -14.99 24.41
N ILE A 243 12.76 -14.08 25.37
CA ILE A 243 12.06 -14.12 26.66
C ILE A 243 10.74 -13.35 26.58
N VAL A 244 10.75 -12.13 26.03
CA VAL A 244 9.55 -11.28 25.95
C VAL A 244 8.41 -11.94 25.16
N PRO A 245 8.63 -12.53 23.97
CA PRO A 245 7.54 -13.14 23.20
C PRO A 245 6.95 -14.36 23.90
N GLU A 246 7.78 -15.15 24.58
CA GLU A 246 7.35 -16.32 25.33
C GLU A 246 6.56 -15.92 26.58
N MET A 247 7.02 -14.90 27.32
CA MET A 247 6.27 -14.35 28.46
C MET A 247 4.92 -13.77 28.03
N GLU A 248 4.88 -13.05 26.91
CA GLU A 248 3.64 -12.48 26.37
C GLU A 248 2.70 -13.57 25.86
N LYS A 249 3.24 -14.65 25.28
CA LYS A 249 2.46 -15.83 24.91
C LYS A 249 1.85 -16.50 26.15
N GLN A 250 2.64 -16.76 27.18
CA GLN A 250 2.15 -17.32 28.45
C GLN A 250 1.08 -16.43 29.09
N ARG A 251 1.28 -15.11 29.07
CA ARG A 251 0.31 -14.14 29.59
C ARG A 251 -1.00 -14.18 28.81
N ARG A 252 -0.95 -14.21 27.48
CA ARG A 252 -2.15 -14.31 26.63
C ARG A 252 -2.90 -15.62 26.86
N GLU A 253 -2.18 -16.75 26.97
CA GLU A 253 -2.77 -18.05 27.28
C GLU A 253 -3.42 -18.06 28.67
N GLN A 254 -2.78 -17.42 29.66
CA GLN A 254 -3.36 -17.27 31.00
C GLN A 254 -4.64 -16.44 30.96
N ILE A 255 -4.61 -15.24 30.36
CA ILE A 255 -5.80 -14.38 30.24
C ILE A 255 -6.94 -15.11 29.52
N HIS A 256 -6.63 -15.91 28.50
CA HIS A 256 -7.63 -16.71 27.79
C HIS A 256 -8.28 -17.76 28.69
N LYS A 257 -7.48 -18.53 29.43
CA LYS A 257 -7.97 -19.55 30.37
C LYS A 257 -8.76 -18.93 31.53
N ASP A 258 -8.27 -17.83 32.08
CA ASP A 258 -8.94 -17.08 33.15
C ASP A 258 -10.31 -16.57 32.65
N ARG A 259 -10.39 -16.11 31.40
CA ARG A 259 -11.66 -15.71 30.76
C ARG A 259 -12.61 -16.88 30.53
N GLU A 260 -12.13 -18.01 30.01
CA GLU A 260 -12.94 -19.22 29.81
C GLU A 260 -13.51 -19.72 31.13
N LEU A 261 -12.68 -19.78 32.18
CA LEU A 261 -13.12 -20.17 33.52
C LEU A 261 -14.14 -19.19 34.09
N ALA A 262 -13.94 -17.88 33.92
CA ALA A 262 -14.89 -16.87 34.38
C ALA A 262 -16.25 -16.98 33.67
N LEU A 263 -16.26 -17.31 32.37
CA LEU A 263 -17.51 -17.55 31.63
C LEU A 263 -18.22 -18.81 32.12
N GLN A 264 -17.48 -19.91 32.33
CA GLN A 264 -18.04 -21.15 32.89
C GLN A 264 -18.65 -20.94 34.26
N TRP A 265 -17.93 -20.26 35.17
CA TRP A 265 -18.47 -19.95 36.50
C TRP A 265 -19.70 -19.05 36.45
N ASN A 266 -19.72 -18.07 35.55
CA ASN A 266 -20.88 -17.19 35.37
C ASN A 266 -22.09 -17.95 34.84
N GLU A 267 -21.89 -18.89 33.90
CA GLU A 267 -22.95 -19.77 33.37
C GLU A 267 -23.46 -20.73 34.47
N GLU A 268 -22.57 -21.41 35.21
CA GLU A 268 -22.94 -22.32 36.30
C GLU A 268 -23.65 -21.62 37.48
N GLU A 269 -23.30 -20.37 37.77
CA GLU A 269 -23.97 -19.55 38.80
C GLU A 269 -25.35 -19.11 38.34
N ALA A 270 -25.48 -18.60 37.11
CA ALA A 270 -26.76 -18.20 36.55
C ALA A 270 -27.74 -19.38 36.40
N GLU A 271 -27.26 -20.57 36.01
CA GLU A 271 -28.08 -21.78 35.97
C GLU A 271 -28.58 -22.20 37.36
N ARG A 272 -27.75 -22.03 38.39
CA ARG A 272 -28.10 -22.41 39.77
C ARG A 272 -29.15 -21.49 40.38
N GLU A 273 -29.07 -20.20 40.07
CA GLU A 273 -29.99 -19.17 40.57
C GLU A 273 -31.20 -18.95 39.65
N ASP A 274 -31.34 -19.74 38.56
CA ASP A 274 -32.41 -19.62 37.56
C ASP A 274 -32.46 -18.22 36.88
N GLU A 275 -31.30 -17.58 36.73
CA GLU A 275 -31.11 -16.27 36.10
C GLU A 275 -30.62 -16.38 34.64
N MET A 276 -31.06 -17.41 33.93
CA MET A 276 -30.80 -17.59 32.50
C MET A 276 -31.90 -16.91 31.68
N TYR A 277 -31.51 -16.12 30.68
CA TYR A 277 -32.44 -15.35 29.86
C TYR A 277 -32.46 -15.85 28.42
N ASP A 278 -33.65 -16.01 27.86
CA ASP A 278 -33.80 -16.45 26.48
C ASP A 278 -33.52 -15.32 25.49
N CYS A 279 -32.69 -15.60 24.50
CA CYS A 279 -32.52 -14.70 23.36
C CYS A 279 -33.79 -14.72 22.49
N GLU A 280 -34.41 -13.57 22.25
CA GLU A 280 -35.65 -13.49 21.48
C GLU A 280 -35.44 -13.73 19.97
N CYS A 281 -34.19 -13.77 19.51
CA CYS A 281 -33.86 -14.09 18.11
C CYS A 281 -33.67 -15.60 17.88
N CYS A 282 -32.96 -16.29 18.78
CA CYS A 282 -32.60 -17.71 18.59
C CYS A 282 -33.19 -18.66 19.64
N PHE A 283 -33.87 -18.14 20.65
CA PHE A 283 -34.46 -18.88 21.77
C PHE A 283 -33.47 -19.78 22.53
N ILE A 284 -32.18 -19.40 22.51
CA ILE A 284 -31.13 -20.05 23.30
C ILE A 284 -30.99 -19.27 24.61
N PRO A 285 -31.00 -19.94 25.77
CA PRO A 285 -30.75 -19.29 27.06
C PRO A 285 -29.28 -18.83 27.15
N ASN A 286 -29.05 -17.61 27.62
CA ASN A 286 -27.72 -17.06 27.87
C ASN A 286 -27.70 -16.31 29.20
N THR A 287 -26.50 -16.05 29.70
CA THR A 287 -26.30 -15.17 30.86
C THR A 287 -26.49 -13.70 30.48
N LEU A 288 -26.91 -12.86 31.43
CA LEU A 288 -27.11 -11.42 31.20
C LEU A 288 -25.87 -10.72 30.62
N GLN A 289 -24.66 -11.17 30.99
CA GLN A 289 -23.38 -10.61 30.53
C GLN A 289 -23.10 -10.87 29.04
N GLN A 290 -23.74 -11.88 28.45
CA GLN A 290 -23.64 -12.25 27.03
C GLN A 290 -24.83 -11.72 26.20
N MET A 291 -25.64 -10.83 26.78
CA MET A 291 -26.86 -10.32 26.18
C MET A 291 -26.85 -8.79 26.09
N SER A 292 -27.67 -8.30 25.17
CA SER A 292 -27.95 -6.88 24.96
C SER A 292 -29.46 -6.67 24.95
N ALA A 293 -29.88 -5.44 25.23
CA ALA A 293 -31.28 -5.03 25.08
C ALA A 293 -31.41 -4.00 23.96
N CYS A 294 -32.48 -4.14 23.18
CA CYS A 294 -32.89 -3.14 22.20
C CYS A 294 -33.36 -1.84 22.90
N ASN A 295 -33.11 -0.68 22.27
CA ASN A 295 -33.56 0.62 22.81
C ASN A 295 -35.06 0.93 22.60
N GLY A 296 -35.76 0.15 21.79
CA GLY A 296 -37.19 0.28 21.55
C GLY A 296 -37.98 -0.46 22.63
N ASP A 297 -38.33 -1.71 22.33
CA ASP A 297 -39.20 -2.53 23.19
C ASP A 297 -38.44 -3.31 24.28
N GLY A 298 -37.11 -3.14 24.38
CA GLY A 298 -36.29 -3.83 25.39
C GLY A 298 -35.96 -5.28 25.05
N HIS A 299 -36.14 -5.72 23.80
CA HIS A 299 -35.88 -7.09 23.36
C HIS A 299 -34.46 -7.58 23.68
N TYR A 300 -34.39 -8.77 24.26
CA TYR A 300 -33.15 -9.41 24.69
C TYR A 300 -32.48 -10.19 23.56
N ILE A 301 -31.29 -9.77 23.16
CA ILE A 301 -30.54 -10.34 22.03
C ILE A 301 -29.14 -10.75 22.48
N CYS A 302 -28.79 -12.02 22.29
CA CYS A 302 -27.47 -12.55 22.64
C CYS A 302 -26.36 -12.08 21.69
N PHE A 303 -25.13 -12.00 22.19
CA PHE A 303 -23.96 -11.57 21.42
C PHE A 303 -23.66 -12.48 20.22
N ARG A 304 -24.11 -13.74 20.22
CA ARG A 304 -24.02 -14.62 19.04
C ARG A 304 -24.86 -14.10 17.89
N CYS A 305 -26.12 -13.74 18.13
CA CYS A 305 -27.00 -13.20 17.09
C CYS A 305 -26.49 -11.85 16.55
N ILE A 306 -25.99 -10.98 17.43
CA ILE A 306 -25.36 -9.70 17.03
C ILE A 306 -24.20 -9.94 16.05
N ARG A 307 -23.30 -10.87 16.38
CA ARG A 307 -22.16 -11.22 15.51
C ARG A 307 -22.61 -11.77 14.17
N HIS A 308 -23.56 -12.70 14.16
CA HIS A 308 -24.09 -13.26 12.93
C HIS A 308 -24.74 -12.20 12.04
N ALA A 309 -25.59 -11.33 12.61
CA ALA A 309 -26.23 -10.26 11.85
C ALA A 309 -25.22 -9.23 11.33
N THR A 310 -24.17 -8.91 12.11
CA THR A 310 -23.09 -8.02 11.67
C THR A 310 -22.27 -8.64 10.53
N ASN A 311 -21.93 -9.93 10.63
CA ASN A 311 -21.20 -10.64 9.58
C ASN A 311 -22.04 -10.75 8.30
N ALA A 312 -23.33 -11.06 8.41
CA ALA A 312 -24.25 -11.07 7.29
C ALA A 312 -24.42 -9.68 6.65
N ALA A 313 -24.34 -8.62 7.44
CA ALA A 313 -24.36 -7.25 6.91
C ALA A 313 -23.10 -6.91 6.10
N LEU A 314 -21.92 -7.37 6.54
CA LEU A 314 -20.64 -7.03 5.93
C LEU A 314 -20.28 -7.89 4.71
N TYR A 315 -20.52 -9.20 4.81
CA TYR A 315 -20.04 -10.17 3.84
C TYR A 315 -21.13 -10.72 2.93
N ASP A 316 -22.39 -10.68 3.38
CA ASP A 316 -23.55 -11.06 2.57
C ASP A 316 -24.34 -9.81 2.12
N GLN A 317 -25.52 -10.02 1.53
CA GLN A 317 -26.41 -8.93 1.09
C GLN A 317 -27.31 -8.41 2.22
N GLY A 318 -26.90 -8.57 3.49
CA GLY A 318 -27.69 -8.26 4.67
C GLY A 318 -27.61 -6.82 5.17
N TRP A 319 -26.87 -5.92 4.51
CA TRP A 319 -26.60 -4.57 5.03
C TRP A 319 -27.88 -3.77 5.30
N ALA A 320 -28.77 -3.64 4.32
CA ALA A 320 -29.99 -2.84 4.46
C ALA A 320 -30.96 -3.41 5.52
N GLN A 321 -30.95 -4.73 5.70
CA GLN A 321 -31.82 -5.44 6.63
C GLN A 321 -31.34 -5.30 8.07
N ASN A 322 -30.04 -5.46 8.31
CA ASN A 322 -29.50 -5.56 9.66
C ASN A 322 -28.97 -4.23 10.22
N ILE A 323 -28.67 -3.25 9.37
CA ILE A 323 -27.95 -2.03 9.79
C ILE A 323 -28.84 -0.79 9.70
N ASN A 324 -28.80 0.03 10.75
CA ASN A 324 -29.31 1.39 10.73
C ASN A 324 -28.16 2.34 10.38
N THR A 325 -28.21 2.89 9.18
CA THR A 325 -27.16 3.80 8.68
C THR A 325 -27.18 5.17 9.35
N GLU A 326 -28.31 5.62 9.90
CA GLU A 326 -28.40 6.94 10.54
C GLU A 326 -27.74 6.92 11.92
N LEU A 327 -27.98 5.85 12.68
CA LEU A 327 -27.42 5.67 14.02
C LEU A 327 -26.08 4.92 14.02
N CYS A 328 -25.60 4.47 12.85
CA CYS A 328 -24.39 3.65 12.70
C CYS A 328 -24.37 2.43 13.64
N THR A 329 -25.50 1.73 13.74
CA THR A 329 -25.71 0.60 14.66
C THR A 329 -26.51 -0.52 14.01
N LEU A 330 -26.61 -1.66 14.70
CA LEU A 330 -27.42 -2.79 14.28
C LEU A 330 -28.89 -2.53 14.62
N LYS A 331 -29.80 -2.79 13.68
CA LYS A 331 -31.24 -2.85 13.94
C LYS A 331 -31.56 -4.00 14.90
N CYS A 332 -32.68 -3.91 15.58
CA CYS A 332 -33.20 -5.03 16.36
C CYS A 332 -33.43 -6.25 15.45
N ILE A 333 -33.02 -7.43 15.92
CA ILE A 333 -33.12 -8.70 15.16
C ILE A 333 -34.26 -9.57 15.71
N ALA A 334 -34.95 -9.12 16.76
CA ALA A 334 -36.06 -9.86 17.34
C ALA A 334 -37.25 -9.88 16.36
N PRO A 335 -37.79 -11.06 16.01
CA PRO A 335 -38.99 -11.18 15.20
C PRO A 335 -40.21 -10.76 16.03
N MET A 336 -41.01 -9.81 15.53
CA MET A 336 -42.25 -9.42 16.21
C MET A 336 -43.33 -10.50 16.03
N THR A 337 -44.10 -10.78 17.09
CA THR A 337 -45.14 -11.83 17.12
C THR A 337 -46.41 -11.48 16.34
N ASP A 338 -46.61 -10.21 15.99
CA ASP A 338 -47.89 -9.70 15.45
C ASP A 338 -47.95 -9.57 13.92
N GLY A 339 -46.94 -10.07 13.19
CA GLY A 339 -46.96 -10.14 11.72
C GLY A 339 -46.97 -8.78 11.00
N VAL A 340 -46.74 -7.68 11.71
CA VAL A 340 -46.60 -6.34 11.17
C VAL A 340 -45.29 -5.73 11.69
N ASP A 341 -44.38 -5.50 10.74
CA ASP A 341 -43.11 -4.78 10.80
C ASP A 341 -42.03 -5.25 11.82
N ASP A 342 -40.77 -5.22 11.37
CA ASP A 342 -39.60 -5.43 12.21
C ASP A 342 -39.56 -4.40 13.36
N CYS A 343 -39.04 -4.80 14.53
CA CYS A 343 -38.89 -3.88 15.66
C CYS A 343 -38.10 -2.61 15.23
N PRO A 344 -38.64 -1.39 15.44
CA PRO A 344 -38.00 -0.15 14.98
C PRO A 344 -36.76 0.22 15.78
N GLY A 345 -36.53 -0.45 16.91
CA GLY A 345 -35.40 -0.21 17.77
C GLY A 345 -34.08 -0.73 17.19
N CYS A 346 -32.99 -0.39 17.87
CA CYS A 346 -31.62 -0.71 17.52
C CYS A 346 -30.87 -1.21 18.74
N ILE A 347 -29.82 -1.99 18.49
CA ILE A 347 -28.87 -2.43 19.51
C ILE A 347 -27.81 -1.35 19.67
N SER A 348 -27.57 -0.92 20.90
CA SER A 348 -26.59 0.13 21.20
C SER A 348 -25.17 -0.29 20.76
N PHE A 349 -24.45 0.63 20.11
CA PHE A 349 -23.12 0.37 19.55
C PHE A 349 -22.12 -0.27 20.53
N PRO A 350 -22.03 0.13 21.81
CA PRO A 350 -21.10 -0.49 22.76
C PRO A 350 -21.35 -1.99 22.98
N PHE A 351 -22.60 -2.46 22.87
CA PHE A 351 -22.90 -3.90 22.93
C PHE A 351 -22.51 -4.61 21.64
N VAL A 352 -22.66 -3.96 20.48
CA VAL A 352 -22.17 -4.48 19.20
C VAL A 352 -20.65 -4.60 19.21
N GLU A 353 -19.96 -3.55 19.64
CA GLU A 353 -18.50 -3.52 19.81
C GLU A 353 -18.05 -4.62 20.77
N ARG A 354 -18.66 -4.72 21.96
CA ARG A 354 -18.34 -5.76 22.93
C ARG A 354 -18.52 -7.15 22.34
N ALA A 355 -19.68 -7.42 21.70
CA ALA A 355 -19.99 -8.72 21.11
C ALA A 355 -18.97 -9.13 20.04
N LEU A 356 -18.51 -8.19 19.21
CA LEU A 356 -17.49 -8.45 18.20
C LEU A 356 -16.12 -8.70 18.84
N LEU A 357 -15.68 -7.87 19.78
CA LEU A 357 -14.37 -7.97 20.45
C LEU A 357 -14.18 -9.23 21.31
N GLU A 358 -15.24 -10.01 21.56
CA GLU A 358 -15.11 -11.33 22.18
C GLU A 358 -14.52 -12.37 21.22
N GLU A 359 -14.63 -12.17 19.90
CA GLU A 359 -14.01 -13.05 18.91
C GLU A 359 -12.57 -12.68 18.59
N LYS A 360 -11.81 -13.68 18.15
CA LYS A 360 -10.40 -13.52 17.73
C LYS A 360 -10.27 -12.54 16.56
N ASP A 361 -11.20 -12.57 15.61
CA ASP A 361 -11.23 -11.72 14.40
C ASP A 361 -12.19 -10.52 14.56
N GLY A 362 -12.60 -10.24 15.79
CA GLY A 362 -13.58 -9.21 16.13
C GLY A 362 -13.14 -7.79 15.81
N ALA A 363 -11.88 -7.48 16.10
CA ALA A 363 -11.31 -6.15 15.85
C ALA A 363 -11.29 -5.79 14.36
N ASP A 364 -10.92 -6.75 13.51
CA ASP A 364 -10.91 -6.57 12.04
C ASP A 364 -12.33 -6.39 11.50
N THR A 365 -13.30 -7.13 12.06
CA THR A 365 -14.72 -7.03 11.68
C THR A 365 -15.31 -5.69 12.08
N LEU A 366 -15.01 -5.21 13.29
CA LEU A 366 -15.39 -3.88 13.76
C LEU A 366 -14.78 -2.77 12.91
N GLN A 367 -13.50 -2.91 12.52
CA GLN A 367 -12.85 -1.97 11.62
C GLN A 367 -13.56 -1.91 10.27
N LYS A 368 -13.85 -3.05 9.63
CA LYS A 368 -14.58 -3.10 8.36
C LYS A 368 -15.98 -2.50 8.47
N LEU A 369 -16.65 -2.72 9.60
CA LEU A 369 -17.95 -2.10 9.89
C LEU A 369 -17.86 -0.58 9.95
N SER A 370 -16.87 -0.05 10.68
CA SER A 370 -16.58 1.38 10.74
C SER A 370 -16.21 1.97 9.37
N GLU A 371 -15.39 1.25 8.59
CA GLU A 371 -15.01 1.65 7.23
C GLU A 371 -16.24 1.75 6.32
N ARG A 372 -17.15 0.76 6.39
CA ARG A 372 -18.39 0.76 5.62
C ARG A 372 -19.33 1.89 6.04
N PHE A 373 -19.48 2.15 7.34
CA PHE A 373 -20.23 3.31 7.85
C PHE A 373 -19.67 4.64 7.36
N SER A 374 -18.36 4.83 7.48
CA SER A 374 -17.71 6.05 7.04
C SER A 374 -17.86 6.27 5.52
N SER A 375 -17.77 5.20 4.72
CA SER A 375 -17.97 5.27 3.27
C SER A 375 -19.41 5.66 2.90
N ASP A 376 -20.42 5.09 3.56
CA ASP A 376 -21.83 5.43 3.33
C ASP A 376 -22.11 6.90 3.73
N ALA A 377 -21.61 7.34 4.87
CA ALA A 377 -21.73 8.73 5.33
C ALA A 377 -21.08 9.72 4.35
N LEU A 378 -19.88 9.40 3.84
CA LEU A 378 -19.19 10.22 2.84
C LEU A 378 -19.95 10.28 1.51
N GLN A 379 -20.50 9.16 1.05
CA GLN A 379 -21.32 9.14 -0.18
C GLN A 379 -22.59 9.98 -0.04
N LYS A 380 -23.30 9.88 1.11
CA LYS A 380 -24.51 10.66 1.40
C LYS A 380 -24.24 12.15 1.54
N SER A 381 -23.04 12.53 1.99
CA SER A 381 -22.67 13.94 2.19
C SER A 381 -22.59 14.77 0.91
N GLN A 382 -22.45 14.12 -0.26
CA GLN A 382 -22.28 14.78 -1.57
C GLN A 382 -21.08 15.75 -1.67
N TYR A 383 -20.14 15.70 -0.72
CA TYR A 383 -18.91 16.47 -0.82
C TYR A 383 -17.98 15.89 -1.89
N PRO A 384 -17.18 16.74 -2.56
CA PRO A 384 -16.12 16.27 -3.44
C PRO A 384 -14.97 15.71 -2.58
N VAL A 385 -14.88 14.39 -2.47
CA VAL A 385 -13.88 13.73 -1.60
C VAL A 385 -12.82 13.02 -2.45
N VAL A 386 -11.56 13.20 -2.08
CA VAL A 386 -10.42 12.43 -2.59
C VAL A 386 -10.19 11.23 -1.68
N HIS A 387 -10.09 10.04 -2.27
CA HIS A 387 -9.87 8.80 -1.54
C HIS A 387 -8.44 8.31 -1.72
N CYS A 388 -7.87 7.75 -0.66
CA CYS A 388 -6.62 7.01 -0.75
C CYS A 388 -6.87 5.65 -1.43
N PRO A 389 -6.06 5.23 -2.42
CA PRO A 389 -6.23 3.93 -3.07
C PRO A 389 -5.74 2.73 -2.24
N PHE A 390 -5.08 2.98 -1.10
CA PHE A 390 -4.45 1.93 -0.27
C PHE A 390 -5.14 1.70 1.07
N CYS A 391 -6.03 2.61 1.49
CA CYS A 391 -6.72 2.53 2.78
C CYS A 391 -8.03 3.34 2.73
N SER A 392 -8.86 3.23 3.76
CA SER A 392 -10.14 3.92 3.90
C SER A 392 -10.05 5.45 4.13
N TYR A 393 -8.84 6.02 4.17
CA TYR A 393 -8.65 7.46 4.33
C TYR A 393 -9.25 8.24 3.16
N ALA A 394 -10.00 9.29 3.50
CA ALA A 394 -10.60 10.19 2.54
C ALA A 394 -10.53 11.63 3.08
N GLU A 395 -10.30 12.60 2.19
CA GLU A 395 -10.27 14.03 2.53
C GLU A 395 -11.09 14.84 1.54
N VAL A 396 -11.68 15.94 2.02
CA VAL A 396 -12.46 16.83 1.15
C VAL A 396 -11.50 17.58 0.23
N ASP A 397 -11.81 17.60 -1.08
CA ASP A 397 -11.10 18.43 -2.04
C ASP A 397 -11.62 19.86 -1.91
N ASP A 398 -10.94 20.66 -1.08
CA ASP A 398 -11.29 22.06 -0.85
C ASP A 398 -11.47 22.80 -2.18
N LEU A 399 -10.56 22.61 -3.15
CA LEU A 399 -10.61 23.31 -4.44
C LEU A 399 -11.84 22.97 -5.29
N ALA A 400 -12.48 21.83 -5.05
CA ALA A 400 -13.67 21.40 -5.77
C ALA A 400 -14.97 21.94 -5.15
N LEU A 401 -14.94 22.48 -3.94
CA LEU A 401 -16.14 23.02 -3.27
C LEU A 401 -16.63 24.31 -3.97
N PRO A 402 -17.95 24.47 -4.16
CA PRO A 402 -18.53 25.66 -4.81
C PRO A 402 -18.30 26.96 -4.03
N GLY A 403 -18.24 26.90 -2.69
CA GLY A 403 -18.10 28.06 -1.81
C GLY A 403 -16.66 28.54 -1.57
N THR A 404 -15.65 27.96 -2.22
CA THR A 404 -14.27 28.39 -1.97
C THR A 404 -13.97 29.76 -2.55
N ASN A 405 -13.35 30.59 -1.73
CA ASN A 405 -12.78 31.88 -2.13
C ASN A 405 -11.50 31.67 -2.95
N LEU A 406 -11.65 31.27 -4.22
CA LEU A 406 -10.54 31.06 -5.15
C LEU A 406 -9.70 32.33 -5.41
N PHE A 407 -10.23 33.50 -5.04
CA PHE A 407 -9.57 34.79 -5.13
C PHE A 407 -8.61 35.10 -3.98
N ALA A 408 -8.76 34.46 -2.81
CA ALA A 408 -7.96 34.78 -1.63
C ALA A 408 -6.47 34.41 -1.78
N ALA A 409 -6.18 33.38 -2.59
CA ALA A 409 -4.82 32.89 -2.83
C ALA A 409 -4.15 33.51 -4.07
N LEU A 410 -4.84 34.39 -4.80
CA LEU A 410 -4.35 34.97 -6.05
C LEU A 410 -3.40 36.14 -5.79
N ARG A 411 -2.23 36.14 -6.42
CA ARG A 411 -1.32 37.29 -6.46
C ARG A 411 -1.25 37.86 -7.86
N LEU A 412 -1.45 39.17 -8.01
CA LEU A 412 -1.34 39.82 -9.32
C LEU A 412 0.11 39.82 -9.81
N ARG A 413 0.34 39.47 -11.07
CA ARG A 413 1.64 39.62 -11.73
C ARG A 413 1.89 41.10 -12.02
N PRO A 414 2.93 41.74 -11.48
CA PRO A 414 3.15 43.17 -11.71
C PRO A 414 3.60 43.49 -13.15
N ARG A 415 4.27 42.55 -13.83
CA ARG A 415 4.85 42.73 -15.18
C ARG A 415 3.84 43.18 -16.27
N PRO A 416 2.68 42.53 -16.46
CA PRO A 416 1.71 42.97 -17.45
C PRO A 416 1.14 44.37 -17.17
N PHE A 417 0.93 44.73 -15.90
CA PHE A 417 0.47 46.07 -15.52
C PHE A 417 1.52 47.16 -15.77
N ILE A 418 2.80 46.84 -15.58
CA ILE A 418 3.90 47.77 -15.85
C ILE A 418 4.07 48.01 -17.36
N LEU A 419 3.92 46.98 -18.21
CA LEU A 419 3.98 47.11 -19.67
C LEU A 419 2.76 47.82 -20.26
N ALA A 420 1.59 47.66 -19.66
CA ALA A 420 0.35 48.30 -20.10
C ALA A 420 0.20 49.75 -19.60
N SER A 421 0.97 50.19 -18.59
CA SER A 421 0.77 51.50 -17.94
C SER A 421 1.05 52.69 -18.87
N VAL A 422 2.08 52.60 -19.70
CA VAL A 422 2.48 53.66 -20.65
C VAL A 422 1.42 53.93 -21.73
N PRO A 423 0.93 52.91 -22.49
CA PRO A 423 -0.12 53.14 -23.49
C PRO A 423 -1.47 53.49 -22.87
N LEU A 424 -1.79 53.02 -21.65
CA LEU A 424 -3.01 53.42 -20.95
C LEU A 424 -2.96 54.89 -20.54
N LEU A 425 -1.80 55.39 -20.09
CA LEU A 425 -1.62 56.79 -19.71
C LEU A 425 -1.76 57.70 -20.95
N GLU A 426 -1.20 57.31 -22.09
CA GLU A 426 -1.36 58.02 -23.36
C GLU A 426 -2.81 58.02 -23.86
N LEU A 427 -3.50 56.88 -23.79
CA LEU A 427 -4.90 56.76 -24.17
C LEU A 427 -5.81 57.64 -23.29
N LEU A 428 -5.51 57.70 -21.99
CA LEU A 428 -6.19 58.56 -21.03
C LEU A 428 -5.92 60.05 -21.29
N CYS A 429 -5.00 60.48 -22.16
CA CYS A 429 -4.88 61.89 -22.53
C CYS A 429 -5.99 62.36 -23.48
N PHE A 430 -6.69 61.44 -24.16
CA PHE A 430 -7.77 61.78 -25.07
C PHE A 430 -9.12 61.88 -24.33
N GLN A 431 -9.80 63.02 -24.48
CA GLN A 431 -11.10 63.24 -23.83
C GLN A 431 -12.16 62.22 -24.25
N VAL A 432 -12.17 61.83 -25.53
CA VAL A 432 -13.08 60.80 -26.05
C VAL A 432 -12.86 59.46 -25.36
N ALA A 433 -11.60 59.08 -25.12
CA ALA A 433 -11.27 57.84 -24.42
C ALA A 433 -11.66 57.89 -22.94
N ARG A 434 -11.49 59.04 -22.25
CA ARG A 434 -11.95 59.22 -20.86
C ARG A 434 -13.46 59.08 -20.73
N VAL A 435 -14.21 59.71 -21.64
CA VAL A 435 -15.67 59.63 -21.66
C VAL A 435 -16.13 58.21 -22.00
N ALA A 436 -15.50 57.55 -22.95
CA ALA A 436 -15.81 56.15 -23.25
C ALA A 436 -15.53 55.22 -22.06
N LEU A 437 -14.41 55.42 -21.36
CA LEU A 437 -14.06 54.65 -20.17
C LEU A 437 -15.03 54.91 -19.01
N SER A 438 -15.41 56.16 -18.76
CA SER A 438 -16.36 56.49 -17.69
C SER A 438 -17.75 55.91 -17.97
N LEU A 439 -18.24 55.99 -19.22
CA LEU A 439 -19.49 55.34 -19.63
C LEU A 439 -19.41 53.82 -19.49
N PHE A 440 -18.29 53.21 -19.84
CA PHE A 440 -18.08 51.77 -19.66
C PHE A 440 -18.07 51.37 -18.17
N LEU A 441 -17.40 52.13 -17.31
CA LEU A 441 -17.40 51.87 -15.87
C LEU A 441 -18.78 52.07 -15.24
N LEU A 442 -19.53 53.09 -15.68
CA LEU A 442 -20.93 53.30 -15.26
C LEU A 442 -21.85 52.17 -15.74
N PHE A 443 -21.63 51.66 -16.94
CA PHE A 443 -22.36 50.50 -17.45
C PHE A 443 -22.06 49.23 -16.64
N LEU A 444 -20.79 49.00 -16.31
CA LEU A 444 -20.40 47.88 -15.44
C LEU A 444 -20.96 48.01 -14.03
N SER A 445 -20.93 49.21 -13.43
CA SER A 445 -21.50 49.43 -12.10
C SER A 445 -23.02 49.26 -12.10
N PHE A 446 -23.71 49.72 -13.15
CA PHE A 446 -25.13 49.47 -13.34
C PHE A 446 -25.45 47.98 -13.43
N ILE A 447 -24.67 47.19 -14.18
CA ILE A 447 -24.82 45.74 -14.25
C ILE A 447 -24.64 45.08 -12.88
N VAL A 448 -23.63 45.50 -12.10
CA VAL A 448 -23.39 44.95 -10.76
C VAL A 448 -24.53 45.28 -9.81
N ILE A 449 -25.00 46.54 -9.80
CA ILE A 449 -26.12 46.98 -8.95
C ILE A 449 -27.40 46.24 -9.33
N LEU A 450 -27.69 46.11 -10.63
CA LEU A 450 -28.85 45.36 -11.13
C LEU A 450 -28.79 43.88 -10.72
N ASN A 451 -27.61 43.28 -10.75
CA ASN A 451 -27.40 41.89 -10.34
C ASN A 451 -27.61 41.70 -8.83
N CYS A 452 -27.16 42.65 -7.99
CA CYS A 452 -27.40 42.64 -6.54
C CYS A 452 -28.87 42.88 -6.16
N ALA A 453 -29.64 43.57 -7.01
CA ALA A 453 -31.05 43.88 -6.76
C ALA A 453 -32.02 42.77 -7.22
N LEU A 454 -31.54 41.77 -7.98
CA LEU A 454 -32.35 40.64 -8.44
C LEU A 454 -32.46 39.55 -7.34
N PRO A 455 -33.64 38.92 -7.16
CA PRO A 455 -33.84 37.85 -6.18
C PRO A 455 -33.01 36.58 -6.49
N HIS A 456 -32.59 36.40 -7.74
CA HIS A 456 -31.58 35.43 -8.15
C HIS A 456 -30.47 36.15 -8.91
N PRO A 457 -29.27 36.31 -8.32
CA PRO A 457 -28.17 37.00 -8.98
C PRO A 457 -27.77 36.26 -10.26
N LEU A 458 -27.59 37.00 -11.36
CA LEU A 458 -27.06 36.44 -12.60
C LEU A 458 -25.61 35.99 -12.34
N THR A 459 -25.27 34.76 -12.71
CA THR A 459 -23.95 34.16 -12.45
C THR A 459 -22.85 34.70 -13.37
N LEU A 460 -22.66 36.03 -13.41
CA LEU A 460 -21.70 36.72 -14.28
C LEU A 460 -20.25 36.25 -14.06
N PHE A 461 -19.91 35.83 -12.83
CA PHE A 461 -18.56 35.38 -12.45
C PHE A 461 -18.36 33.86 -12.52
N SER A 462 -19.40 33.08 -12.85
CA SER A 462 -19.30 31.62 -13.00
C SER A 462 -18.18 31.16 -13.95
N PRO A 463 -17.99 31.74 -15.15
CA PRO A 463 -16.90 31.34 -16.04
C PRO A 463 -15.51 31.69 -15.48
N ILE A 464 -15.38 32.83 -14.77
CA ILE A 464 -14.12 33.24 -14.13
C ILE A 464 -13.80 32.32 -12.95
N HIS A 465 -14.78 31.98 -12.12
CA HIS A 465 -14.61 31.04 -11.00
C HIS A 465 -14.25 29.65 -11.50
N SER A 466 -14.89 29.18 -12.58
CA SER A 466 -14.57 27.92 -13.25
C SER A 466 -13.14 27.92 -13.83
N ALA A 467 -12.73 29.02 -14.47
CA ALA A 467 -11.36 29.18 -14.98
C ALA A 467 -10.32 29.20 -13.86
N LEU A 468 -10.57 29.95 -12.78
CA LEU A 468 -9.72 29.96 -11.59
C LEU A 468 -9.60 28.59 -10.95
N ARG A 469 -10.70 27.84 -10.86
CA ARG A 469 -10.70 26.47 -10.35
C ARG A 469 -9.81 25.57 -11.19
N ARG A 470 -9.94 25.63 -12.52
CA ARG A 470 -9.08 24.87 -13.44
C ARG A 470 -7.60 25.22 -13.26
N ILE A 471 -7.26 26.50 -13.09
CA ILE A 471 -5.90 26.97 -12.86
C ILE A 471 -5.34 26.44 -11.53
N HIS A 472 -6.11 26.54 -10.44
CA HIS A 472 -5.70 26.01 -9.12
C HIS A 472 -5.51 24.50 -9.15
N LEU A 473 -6.41 23.75 -9.79
CA LEU A 473 -6.27 22.30 -9.96
C LEU A 473 -5.02 21.94 -10.79
N LYS A 474 -4.70 22.71 -11.83
CA LYS A 474 -3.45 22.52 -12.60
C LYS A 474 -2.19 22.78 -11.76
N ARG A 475 -2.24 23.74 -10.83
CA ARG A 475 -1.09 24.15 -10.00
C ARG A 475 -0.87 23.26 -8.78
N ARG A 476 -1.94 22.69 -8.18
CA ARG A 476 -1.85 21.72 -7.08
C ARG A 476 -0.93 20.55 -7.40
N GLY A 477 -0.81 20.20 -8.69
CA GLY A 477 -0.11 19.01 -9.14
C GLY A 477 -0.94 17.75 -8.91
N LEU A 478 -0.37 16.60 -9.27
CA LEU A 478 -1.06 15.31 -9.23
C LEU A 478 -0.70 14.47 -8.00
N ARG A 479 0.19 14.95 -7.13
CA ARG A 479 0.64 14.21 -5.95
C ARG A 479 -0.36 14.37 -4.80
N PHE A 480 -0.88 13.26 -4.32
CA PHE A 480 -1.68 13.13 -3.12
C PHE A 480 -0.86 12.46 -2.02
N GLN A 481 -0.99 12.92 -0.79
CA GLN A 481 -0.31 12.36 0.37
C GLN A 481 -1.36 11.92 1.39
N CYS A 482 -1.45 10.62 1.66
CA CYS A 482 -2.36 10.13 2.68
C CYS A 482 -1.90 10.58 4.08
N LEU A 483 -2.79 11.21 4.85
CA LEU A 483 -2.50 11.67 6.21
C LEU A 483 -2.90 10.65 7.29
N SER A 484 -3.36 9.46 6.91
CA SER A 484 -3.61 8.39 7.88
C SER A 484 -2.29 7.95 8.53
N PRO A 485 -2.24 7.83 9.88
CA PRO A 485 -1.03 7.47 10.62
C PRO A 485 -0.50 6.08 10.28
N THR A 486 -1.37 5.18 9.78
CA THR A 486 -1.00 3.81 9.41
C THR A 486 -0.56 3.67 7.96
N CYS A 487 -1.00 4.58 7.07
CA CYS A 487 -0.74 4.48 5.65
C CYS A 487 0.41 5.39 5.21
N GLY A 488 0.27 6.72 5.33
CA GLY A 488 1.31 7.68 4.93
C GLY A 488 1.78 7.58 3.47
N ARG A 489 1.09 6.82 2.59
CA ARG A 489 1.53 6.58 1.20
C ARG A 489 1.15 7.75 0.31
N ALA A 490 2.03 8.06 -0.65
CA ALA A 490 1.74 9.02 -1.70
C ALA A 490 1.12 8.33 -2.92
N SER A 491 0.11 8.94 -3.53
CA SER A 491 -0.54 8.44 -4.75
C SER A 491 -0.76 9.54 -5.78
N CYS A 492 -1.09 9.15 -7.00
CA CYS A 492 -1.48 10.09 -8.05
C CYS A 492 -2.99 10.36 -8.03
N LEU A 493 -3.42 11.62 -8.01
CA LEU A 493 -4.83 12.03 -8.12
C LEU A 493 -5.48 11.63 -9.46
N SER A 494 -4.69 11.43 -10.51
CA SER A 494 -5.19 11.06 -11.84
C SER A 494 -5.32 9.55 -12.00
N CYS A 495 -4.23 8.79 -11.83
CA CYS A 495 -4.23 7.34 -12.07
C CYS A 495 -4.43 6.50 -10.81
N SER A 496 -4.49 7.10 -9.62
CA SER A 496 -4.65 6.41 -8.33
C SER A 496 -3.57 5.35 -8.04
N THR A 497 -2.42 5.40 -8.72
CA THR A 497 -1.28 4.53 -8.47
C THR A 497 -0.33 5.16 -7.44
N PRO A 498 0.57 4.39 -6.80
CA PRO A 498 1.59 4.96 -5.94
C PRO A 498 2.43 6.02 -6.67
N TRP A 499 2.81 7.06 -5.94
CA TRP A 499 3.61 8.16 -6.47
C TRP A 499 5.10 7.85 -6.31
N HIS A 500 5.85 7.99 -7.41
CA HIS A 500 7.30 7.86 -7.44
C HIS A 500 7.85 9.01 -8.26
N ASP A 501 8.91 9.68 -7.82
CA ASP A 501 9.52 10.78 -8.56
C ASP A 501 10.63 10.26 -9.50
N PRO A 502 10.64 10.59 -10.81
CA PRO A 502 9.60 11.31 -11.58
C PRO A 502 8.38 10.44 -11.91
N HIS A 503 7.17 10.95 -11.63
CA HIS A 503 5.94 10.17 -11.85
C HIS A 503 5.44 10.30 -13.29
N SER A 504 5.17 9.17 -13.95
CA SER A 504 4.45 9.13 -15.23
C SER A 504 3.11 8.41 -15.03
N CYS A 505 2.02 9.14 -15.20
CA CYS A 505 0.68 8.56 -15.08
C CYS A 505 0.49 7.40 -16.06
N TYR A 506 -0.20 6.37 -15.58
CA TYR A 506 -0.58 5.19 -16.34
C TYR A 506 0.60 4.41 -16.99
N SER A 507 1.79 4.44 -16.38
CA SER A 507 2.99 3.77 -16.90
C SER A 507 2.77 2.28 -17.20
N SER A 508 2.02 1.58 -16.35
CA SER A 508 1.67 0.16 -16.52
C SER A 508 0.75 -0.06 -17.71
N GLN A 509 -0.35 0.71 -17.83
CA GLN A 509 -1.25 0.60 -18.98
C GLN A 509 -0.54 0.97 -20.28
N LEU A 510 0.28 2.02 -20.28
CA LEU A 510 1.06 2.43 -21.46
C LEU A 510 2.06 1.36 -21.89
N THR A 511 2.75 0.72 -20.93
CA THR A 511 3.65 -0.40 -21.22
C THR A 511 2.88 -1.59 -21.77
N SER A 512 1.71 -1.90 -21.19
CA SER A 512 0.87 -2.99 -21.68
C SER A 512 0.40 -2.75 -23.11
N LEU A 513 -0.07 -1.53 -23.43
CA LEU A 513 -0.47 -1.12 -24.78
C LEU A 513 0.73 -1.22 -25.74
N ARG A 514 1.90 -0.75 -25.34
CA ARG A 514 3.10 -0.86 -26.18
C ARG A 514 3.43 -2.32 -26.50
N LEU A 515 3.42 -3.19 -25.49
CA LEU A 515 3.71 -4.61 -25.66
C LEU A 515 2.65 -5.33 -26.50
N THR A 516 1.36 -5.01 -26.34
CA THR A 516 0.31 -5.61 -27.18
C THR A 516 0.46 -5.19 -28.64
N LEU A 517 0.75 -3.91 -28.89
CA LEU A 517 1.01 -3.42 -30.25
C LEU A 517 2.27 -4.04 -30.85
N GLU A 518 3.40 -4.06 -30.12
CA GLU A 518 4.65 -4.69 -30.58
C GLU A 518 4.49 -6.20 -30.85
N ARG A 519 3.72 -6.90 -30.01
CA ARG A 519 3.40 -8.31 -30.23
C ARG A 519 2.53 -8.50 -31.47
N ALA A 520 1.48 -7.70 -31.64
CA ALA A 520 0.58 -7.80 -32.78
C ALA A 520 1.29 -7.49 -34.11
N THR A 521 2.17 -6.47 -34.14
CA THR A 521 2.96 -6.17 -35.34
C THR A 521 3.95 -7.29 -35.66
N THR A 522 4.58 -7.87 -34.64
CA THR A 522 5.48 -9.01 -34.80
C THR A 522 4.73 -10.25 -35.30
N ASP A 523 3.56 -10.57 -34.72
CA ASP A 523 2.68 -11.70 -35.09
C ASP A 523 2.05 -11.54 -36.51
N ALA A 524 1.96 -10.30 -37.01
CA ALA A 524 1.49 -10.00 -38.36
C ALA A 524 2.53 -10.34 -39.43
N VAL A 525 3.82 -10.17 -39.14
CA VAL A 525 4.93 -10.45 -40.08
C VAL A 525 5.43 -11.89 -39.93
N LYS A 526 5.66 -12.36 -38.70
CA LYS A 526 6.15 -13.72 -38.49
C LYS A 526 5.07 -14.76 -38.77
N ARG A 527 5.49 -15.92 -39.26
CA ARG A 527 4.67 -17.13 -39.33
C ARG A 527 5.26 -18.16 -38.38
N THR A 528 4.41 -18.81 -37.60
CA THR A 528 4.81 -19.81 -36.62
C THR A 528 4.33 -21.17 -37.07
N CYS A 529 5.24 -22.14 -37.15
CA CYS A 529 4.88 -23.52 -37.46
C CYS A 529 4.06 -24.11 -36.29
N PRO A 530 2.85 -24.67 -36.52
CA PRO A 530 2.04 -25.26 -35.46
C PRO A 530 2.58 -26.58 -34.90
N GLN A 531 3.54 -27.22 -35.58
CA GLN A 531 4.13 -28.50 -35.13
C GLN A 531 5.34 -28.30 -34.21
N CYS A 532 6.24 -27.37 -34.54
CA CYS A 532 7.48 -27.18 -33.78
C CYS A 532 7.63 -25.76 -33.19
N ASN A 533 6.65 -24.87 -33.38
CA ASN A 533 6.64 -23.48 -32.92
C ASN A 533 7.80 -22.61 -33.42
N LEU A 534 8.50 -23.03 -34.48
CA LEU A 534 9.54 -22.22 -35.12
C LEU A 534 8.90 -21.05 -35.87
N GLY A 535 9.34 -19.83 -35.56
CA GLY A 535 8.95 -18.60 -36.23
C GLY A 535 9.87 -18.27 -37.40
N PHE A 536 9.31 -17.89 -38.55
CA PHE A 536 10.07 -17.44 -39.72
C PHE A 536 9.35 -16.31 -40.46
N VAL A 537 10.14 -15.48 -41.15
CA VAL A 537 9.68 -14.35 -41.98
C VAL A 537 10.11 -14.62 -43.42
N LYS A 538 9.23 -14.31 -44.37
CA LYS A 538 9.52 -14.50 -45.79
C LYS A 538 10.23 -13.25 -46.33
N SER A 539 11.47 -13.38 -46.80
CA SER A 539 12.18 -12.28 -47.47
C SER A 539 11.82 -12.18 -48.96
N GLU A 540 11.86 -13.30 -49.69
CA GLU A 540 11.55 -13.37 -51.13
C GLU A 540 11.00 -14.76 -51.53
N GLY A 541 10.46 -14.90 -52.74
CA GLY A 541 10.05 -16.20 -53.31
C GLY A 541 8.55 -16.52 -53.23
N CYS A 542 8.23 -17.81 -53.14
CA CYS A 542 6.87 -18.36 -53.24
C CYS A 542 6.13 -18.42 -51.88
N ASN A 543 4.80 -18.28 -51.87
CA ASN A 543 3.97 -18.32 -50.65
C ASN A 543 3.78 -19.73 -50.03
N LYS A 544 4.34 -20.78 -50.62
CA LYS A 544 4.42 -22.11 -50.03
C LYS A 544 5.68 -22.20 -49.16
N LEU A 545 5.51 -22.38 -47.86
CA LEU A 545 6.59 -22.48 -46.88
C LEU A 545 6.71 -23.92 -46.41
N VAL A 546 7.94 -24.39 -46.21
CA VAL A 546 8.23 -25.70 -45.63
C VAL A 546 9.14 -25.49 -44.43
N CYS A 547 8.68 -25.89 -43.26
CA CYS A 547 9.46 -25.83 -42.03
C CYS A 547 10.50 -26.95 -41.99
N LEU A 548 11.56 -26.78 -41.19
CA LEU A 548 12.60 -27.81 -40.98
C LEU A 548 12.04 -29.13 -40.41
N CYS A 549 10.89 -29.09 -39.73
CA CYS A 549 10.19 -30.29 -39.26
C CYS A 549 9.38 -31.02 -40.34
N GLY A 550 9.36 -30.52 -41.58
CA GLY A 550 8.61 -31.08 -42.70
C GLY A 550 7.18 -30.54 -42.86
N TYR A 551 6.67 -29.74 -41.92
CA TYR A 551 5.34 -29.12 -42.04
C TYR A 551 5.33 -28.06 -43.14
N SER A 552 4.39 -28.17 -44.08
CA SER A 552 4.21 -27.18 -45.15
C SER A 552 2.94 -26.35 -44.93
N MET A 553 3.02 -25.05 -45.19
CA MET A 553 1.90 -24.13 -44.99
C MET A 553 1.92 -22.94 -45.95
N CYS A 554 0.77 -22.30 -46.13
CA CYS A 554 0.63 -21.09 -46.93
C CYS A 554 0.99 -19.84 -46.12
N TYR A 555 1.81 -18.94 -46.67
CA TYR A 555 2.17 -17.66 -46.04
C TYR A 555 0.97 -16.73 -45.85
N VAL A 556 0.00 -16.80 -46.76
CA VAL A 556 -1.15 -15.88 -46.83
C VAL A 556 -2.24 -16.31 -45.85
N CYS A 557 -2.79 -17.52 -46.00
CA CYS A 557 -3.91 -18.00 -45.17
C CYS A 557 -3.47 -18.77 -43.91
N ARG A 558 -2.18 -19.06 -43.73
CA ARG A 558 -1.62 -19.83 -42.59
C ARG A 558 -2.05 -21.30 -42.50
N GLU A 559 -2.81 -21.81 -43.47
CA GLU A 559 -3.28 -23.20 -43.51
C GLU A 559 -2.18 -24.19 -43.91
N GLY A 560 -2.29 -25.43 -43.41
CA GLY A 560 -1.40 -26.52 -43.74
C GLY A 560 -1.59 -27.05 -45.17
N LEU A 561 -0.49 -27.17 -45.91
CA LEU A 561 -0.48 -27.59 -47.32
C LEU A 561 -0.17 -29.07 -47.52
N GLY A 562 -0.17 -29.89 -46.46
CA GLY A 562 0.27 -31.29 -46.51
C GLY A 562 -0.46 -32.16 -47.54
N ARG A 563 -1.76 -31.93 -47.79
CA ARG A 563 -2.56 -32.69 -48.78
C ARG A 563 -2.71 -32.00 -50.13
N GLN A 564 -2.81 -30.67 -50.13
CA GLN A 564 -3.10 -29.88 -51.35
C GLN A 564 -1.82 -29.46 -52.08
N GLY A 565 -0.73 -29.21 -51.35
CA GLY A 565 0.53 -28.73 -51.92
C GLY A 565 0.32 -27.47 -52.77
N TYR A 566 0.58 -27.57 -54.08
CA TYR A 566 0.41 -26.45 -55.01
C TYR A 566 -1.03 -26.25 -55.50
N SER A 567 -1.94 -27.21 -55.28
CA SER A 567 -3.35 -27.09 -55.73
C SER A 567 -4.18 -26.09 -54.90
N HIS A 568 -3.66 -25.69 -53.73
CA HIS A 568 -4.15 -24.60 -52.89
C HIS A 568 -4.05 -23.24 -53.59
N PHE A 569 -3.09 -23.09 -54.51
CA PHE A 569 -2.86 -21.83 -55.20
C PHE A 569 -3.63 -21.75 -56.52
N CYS A 570 -4.10 -20.55 -56.84
CA CYS A 570 -4.78 -20.21 -58.08
C CYS A 570 -3.84 -20.42 -59.28
N GLN A 571 -4.35 -21.05 -60.34
CA GLN A 571 -3.60 -21.30 -61.58
C GLN A 571 -4.12 -20.45 -62.76
N HIS A 572 -5.09 -19.57 -62.53
CA HIS A 572 -5.62 -18.69 -63.57
C HIS A 572 -4.60 -17.63 -63.94
N PHE A 573 -4.44 -17.41 -65.24
CA PHE A 573 -3.56 -16.39 -65.80
C PHE A 573 -4.10 -14.99 -65.44
N ARG A 574 -3.21 -14.07 -65.05
CA ARG A 574 -3.56 -12.70 -64.70
C ARG A 574 -2.91 -11.74 -65.69
N THR A 575 -3.70 -10.87 -66.29
CA THR A 575 -3.23 -9.83 -67.24
C THR A 575 -2.34 -8.79 -66.56
N ARG A 576 -2.52 -8.56 -65.25
CA ARG A 576 -1.64 -7.74 -64.41
C ARG A 576 -1.09 -8.57 -63.24
N PRO A 577 0.25 -8.66 -63.09
CA PRO A 577 0.86 -9.34 -61.94
C PRO A 577 0.40 -8.73 -60.61
N GLY A 578 -0.17 -9.55 -59.72
CA GLY A 578 -0.54 -9.17 -58.34
C GLY A 578 -2.01 -8.77 -58.09
N GLU A 579 -2.86 -8.65 -59.11
CA GLU A 579 -4.31 -8.41 -58.94
C GLU A 579 -5.03 -9.68 -58.48
N ALA A 580 -6.05 -9.60 -57.62
CA ALA A 580 -6.79 -10.79 -57.15
C ALA A 580 -7.51 -11.52 -58.30
N CYS A 581 -7.62 -12.85 -58.21
CA CYS A 581 -8.38 -13.62 -59.20
C CYS A 581 -9.88 -13.36 -59.04
N THR A 582 -10.58 -13.13 -60.15
CA THR A 582 -12.04 -12.95 -60.18
C THR A 582 -12.80 -14.26 -60.39
N GLU A 583 -12.09 -15.34 -60.72
CA GLU A 583 -12.68 -16.64 -61.10
C GLU A 583 -12.65 -17.67 -59.95
N CYS A 584 -11.84 -17.45 -58.91
CA CYS A 584 -11.77 -18.34 -57.75
C CYS A 584 -11.24 -17.66 -56.49
N GLU A 585 -11.47 -18.29 -55.34
CA GLU A 585 -11.04 -17.81 -54.02
C GLU A 585 -9.68 -18.40 -53.56
N LYS A 586 -8.94 -19.07 -54.45
CA LYS A 586 -7.65 -19.70 -54.12
C LYS A 586 -6.53 -18.68 -53.89
N CYS A 587 -5.58 -19.00 -53.02
CA CYS A 587 -4.45 -18.13 -52.71
C CYS A 587 -3.53 -17.91 -53.93
N ASP A 588 -2.86 -16.77 -54.00
CA ASP A 588 -1.86 -16.51 -55.04
C ASP A 588 -0.48 -16.98 -54.58
N LEU A 589 0.23 -17.71 -55.44
CA LEU A 589 1.56 -18.25 -55.18
C LEU A 589 2.64 -17.16 -55.08
N TYR A 590 2.52 -16.09 -55.87
CA TYR A 590 3.55 -15.07 -56.04
C TYR A 590 3.13 -13.67 -55.59
N ARG A 591 1.90 -13.51 -55.07
CA ARG A 591 1.47 -12.24 -54.49
C ARG A 591 2.34 -11.88 -53.29
N VAL A 592 2.93 -10.70 -53.36
CA VAL A 592 3.56 -10.03 -52.23
C VAL A 592 2.45 -9.30 -51.47
N GLU A 593 2.07 -9.80 -50.30
CA GLU A 593 1.25 -9.01 -49.40
C GLU A 593 2.08 -7.81 -48.94
N SER A 594 1.51 -6.60 -48.97
CA SER A 594 2.19 -5.43 -48.44
C SER A 594 2.30 -5.55 -46.93
N GLU A 595 3.49 -5.91 -46.43
CA GLU A 595 3.79 -6.06 -45.01
C GLU A 595 3.35 -4.83 -44.21
N GLU A 596 3.58 -3.63 -44.76
CA GLU A 596 3.14 -2.36 -44.16
C GLU A 596 1.63 -2.32 -43.90
N ARG A 597 0.79 -2.78 -44.84
CA ARG A 597 -0.68 -2.79 -44.65
C ARG A 597 -1.10 -3.89 -43.68
N ALA A 598 -0.40 -5.03 -43.66
CA ALA A 598 -0.68 -6.10 -42.70
C ALA A 598 -0.33 -5.66 -41.27
N VAL A 599 0.84 -5.05 -41.08
CA VAL A 599 1.30 -4.45 -39.82
C VAL A 599 0.35 -3.34 -39.35
N LYS A 600 -0.07 -2.45 -40.26
CA LYS A 600 -1.01 -1.37 -39.95
C LYS A 600 -2.35 -1.92 -39.48
N ARG A 601 -2.96 -2.86 -40.22
CA ARG A 601 -4.23 -3.49 -39.85
C ARG A 601 -4.14 -4.24 -38.51
N ALA A 602 -3.05 -5.00 -38.30
CA ALA A 602 -2.84 -5.72 -37.05
C ALA A 602 -2.68 -4.78 -35.85
N ARG A 603 -1.96 -3.67 -36.05
CA ARG A 603 -1.79 -2.64 -35.02
C ARG A 603 -3.12 -1.95 -34.68
N GLU A 604 -3.91 -1.55 -35.68
CA GLU A 604 -5.21 -0.91 -35.49
C GLU A 604 -6.23 -1.85 -34.80
N ASN A 605 -6.25 -3.13 -35.17
CA ASN A 605 -7.10 -4.12 -34.53
C ASN A 605 -6.68 -4.39 -33.09
N ALA A 606 -5.38 -4.58 -32.83
CA ALA A 606 -4.88 -4.79 -31.48
C ALA A 606 -5.10 -3.57 -30.58
N GLU A 607 -5.01 -2.36 -31.13
CA GLU A 607 -5.36 -1.14 -30.39
C GLU A 607 -6.84 -1.12 -30.02
N ARG A 608 -7.73 -1.41 -30.97
CA ARG A 608 -9.18 -1.48 -30.75
C ARG A 608 -9.57 -2.51 -29.68
N GLU A 609 -9.10 -3.74 -29.84
CA GLU A 609 -9.35 -4.84 -28.89
C GLU A 609 -8.81 -4.51 -27.49
N TRP A 610 -7.63 -3.87 -27.42
CA TRP A 610 -7.07 -3.44 -26.15
C TRP A 610 -7.97 -2.40 -25.47
N TRP A 611 -8.48 -1.42 -26.22
CA TRP A 611 -9.41 -0.41 -25.69
C TRP A 611 -10.75 -1.00 -25.27
N GLU A 612 -11.31 -1.93 -26.04
CA GLU A 612 -12.53 -2.65 -25.69
C GLU A 612 -12.35 -3.44 -24.39
N ALA A 613 -11.19 -4.10 -24.22
CA ALA A 613 -10.85 -4.85 -23.01
C ALA A 613 -10.63 -3.97 -21.76
N GLN A 614 -10.33 -2.67 -21.92
CA GLN A 614 -10.20 -1.74 -20.79
C GLN A 614 -11.56 -1.22 -20.27
N GLY A 615 -12.68 -1.53 -20.94
CA GLY A 615 -14.02 -1.09 -20.57
C GLY A 615 -14.28 0.38 -20.92
N GLU A 616 -15.33 0.65 -21.69
CA GLU A 616 -15.79 2.01 -21.95
C GLU A 616 -16.41 2.64 -20.70
N GLY A 617 -15.93 3.83 -20.28
CA GLY A 617 -16.74 4.75 -19.46
C GLY A 617 -16.17 5.29 -18.14
N GLY A 618 -14.95 4.95 -17.73
CA GLY A 618 -14.35 5.51 -16.50
C GLY A 618 -13.49 6.77 -16.73
N LYS A 619 -13.38 7.66 -15.72
CA LYS A 619 -12.41 8.79 -15.66
C LYS A 619 -10.99 8.36 -16.09
N VAL A 620 -10.63 7.11 -15.83
CA VAL A 620 -9.38 6.44 -16.22
C VAL A 620 -9.15 6.41 -17.73
N GLY A 621 -10.17 6.07 -18.54
CA GLY A 621 -10.05 5.97 -20.00
C GLY A 621 -9.84 7.33 -20.66
N VAL A 622 -10.51 8.38 -20.16
CA VAL A 622 -10.33 9.77 -20.63
C VAL A 622 -8.94 10.30 -20.24
N GLY A 623 -8.51 10.04 -19.00
CA GLY A 623 -7.17 10.41 -18.53
C GLY A 623 -6.06 9.74 -19.35
N LEU A 624 -6.18 8.43 -19.61
CA LEU A 624 -5.20 7.68 -20.39
C LEU A 624 -5.12 8.15 -21.86
N LYS A 625 -6.26 8.36 -22.53
CA LYS A 625 -6.28 8.91 -23.90
C LYS A 625 -5.60 10.27 -23.98
N THR A 626 -5.80 11.12 -22.97
CA THR A 626 -5.17 12.44 -22.89
C THR A 626 -3.65 12.32 -22.73
N GLU A 627 -3.15 11.41 -21.89
CA GLU A 627 -1.71 11.17 -21.72
C GLU A 627 -1.04 10.59 -22.98
N ILE A 628 -1.72 9.70 -23.71
CA ILE A 628 -1.26 9.20 -25.02
C ILE A 628 -1.19 10.35 -26.03
N GLY A 629 -2.23 11.20 -26.08
CA GLY A 629 -2.28 12.39 -26.94
C GLY A 629 -1.15 13.39 -26.68
N LYS A 630 -0.82 13.66 -25.41
CA LYS A 630 0.32 14.53 -25.02
C LYS A 630 1.65 14.02 -25.54
N LYS A 631 1.87 12.70 -25.56
CA LYS A 631 3.08 12.09 -26.15
C LYS A 631 3.08 12.13 -27.68
N GLY A 632 1.91 12.05 -28.31
CA GLY A 632 1.73 12.17 -29.78
C GLY A 632 1.98 13.58 -30.34
N ILE A 633 1.72 14.63 -29.56
CA ILE A 633 1.86 16.05 -29.98
C ILE A 633 3.31 16.48 -30.28
N LYS A 634 4.33 15.61 -30.08
CA LYS A 634 5.71 15.87 -30.52
C LYS A 634 6.01 15.46 -31.98
N ARG A 635 5.05 14.91 -32.73
CA ARG A 635 5.21 14.66 -34.18
C ARG A 635 3.95 15.03 -34.96
N GLY A 636 4.04 16.12 -35.72
CA GLY A 636 3.13 16.42 -36.84
C GLY A 636 2.04 17.44 -36.54
N VAL A 637 2.26 18.65 -37.04
CA VAL A 637 1.22 19.65 -37.30
C VAL A 637 0.27 19.11 -38.36
N GLY A 638 -1.04 19.17 -38.12
CA GLY A 638 -2.07 18.85 -39.12
C GLY A 638 -3.46 18.93 -38.50
N GLY A 639 -4.20 19.98 -38.83
CA GLY A 639 -5.47 20.35 -38.20
C GLY A 639 -6.67 19.46 -38.55
N GLY A 640 -7.71 19.61 -37.73
CA GLY A 640 -9.02 18.97 -37.92
C GLY A 640 -9.90 19.15 -36.68
N MET A 641 -10.30 20.39 -36.38
CA MET A 641 -11.26 20.68 -35.31
C MET A 641 -12.69 20.56 -35.83
N ALA A 642 -13.45 19.63 -35.25
CA ALA A 642 -14.89 19.49 -35.48
C ALA A 642 -15.66 20.48 -34.58
N TRP A 643 -16.27 21.48 -35.24
CA TRP A 643 -17.54 22.17 -34.98
C TRP A 643 -18.25 22.08 -33.60
N TRP A 644 -17.55 22.26 -32.48
CA TRP A 644 -18.11 22.61 -31.15
C TRP A 644 -17.40 23.85 -30.53
N GLY A 645 -16.90 24.76 -31.38
CA GLY A 645 -15.83 25.71 -31.03
C GLY A 645 -16.20 26.98 -30.27
N ARG A 646 -17.43 27.49 -30.33
CA ARG A 646 -17.66 28.90 -29.91
C ARG A 646 -17.68 29.18 -28.41
N TRP A 647 -18.04 28.19 -27.58
CA TRP A 647 -18.05 28.35 -26.11
C TRP A 647 -16.73 27.89 -25.46
N SER A 648 -16.08 26.87 -26.03
CA SER A 648 -14.75 26.41 -25.60
C SER A 648 -13.65 27.47 -25.81
N GLU A 649 -13.76 28.28 -26.86
CA GLU A 649 -12.79 29.35 -27.14
C GLU A 649 -12.87 30.48 -26.12
N TRP A 650 -14.08 30.85 -25.69
CA TRP A 650 -14.29 31.87 -24.66
C TRP A 650 -13.72 31.44 -23.31
N ASP A 651 -14.02 30.21 -22.89
CA ASP A 651 -13.50 29.65 -21.64
C ASP A 651 -11.97 29.54 -21.63
N ALA A 652 -11.38 29.12 -22.75
CA ALA A 652 -9.94 29.04 -22.92
C ALA A 652 -9.28 30.43 -23.00
N TRP A 653 -9.95 31.40 -23.59
CA TRP A 653 -9.49 32.80 -23.62
C TRP A 653 -9.51 33.42 -22.22
N VAL A 654 -10.61 33.26 -21.48
CA VAL A 654 -10.72 33.71 -20.08
C VAL A 654 -9.63 33.08 -19.23
N GLU A 655 -9.40 31.76 -19.38
CA GLU A 655 -8.34 31.07 -18.65
C GLU A 655 -6.94 31.64 -18.95
N LYS A 656 -6.61 31.89 -20.23
CA LYS A 656 -5.34 32.50 -20.63
C LYS A 656 -5.18 33.92 -20.08
N VAL A 657 -6.24 34.73 -20.11
CA VAL A 657 -6.22 36.11 -19.59
C VAL A 657 -6.00 36.09 -18.07
N VAL A 658 -6.72 35.24 -17.34
CA VAL A 658 -6.58 35.10 -15.90
C VAL A 658 -5.18 34.58 -15.54
N GLU A 659 -4.65 33.58 -16.25
CA GLU A 659 -3.30 33.04 -16.03
C GLU A 659 -2.19 34.05 -16.33
N ALA A 660 -2.40 34.95 -17.31
CA ALA A 660 -1.46 36.02 -17.64
C ALA A 660 -1.38 37.08 -16.53
N VAL A 661 -2.50 37.33 -15.84
CA VAL A 661 -2.64 38.39 -14.83
C VAL A 661 -2.35 37.89 -13.42
N VAL A 662 -2.48 36.58 -13.15
CA VAL A 662 -2.51 36.04 -11.78
C VAL A 662 -1.52 34.88 -11.55
N VAL A 663 -0.84 34.89 -10.39
CA VAL A 663 0.01 33.81 -9.82
C VAL A 663 -0.67 33.17 -8.64
#